data_AF-A0A1G7NVJ0-F1
#
_entry.id   AF-A0A1G7NVJ0-F1
#
_cell.length_a   1.000
_cell.length_b   1.000
_cell.length_c   1.000
_cell.angle_alpha   90.00
_cell.angle_beta   90.00
_cell.angle_gamma   90.00
#
_symmetry.space_group_name_H-M   'P 1'
#
loop_
_entity.id
_entity.type
_entity.pdbx_description
1 polymer ?
#
loop_
_entity_poly.entity_id
_entity_poly.type
_entity_poly.pdbx_seq_one_letter_code
_entity_poly.pdbx_strand_id
1 'polypeptide(L)'
;MVRPSRRRFLGGSALTLAALTGVLAPETDAHRSARPRDLDIDISGPLADAFLPLPAGDALSTTYATVIAERVDADTEDDLSYRARSATDRLDIDADELAATVGIMPADRGTQLVTAAGSFDRLDRGETIAVGEGGDGSNDDDPAEAETTDDLPAGWRLFDDGETAFVTGNGVAAAATASSHSPRPRGQSNSSAEDLSERRIEAARAAGRAAADEADRFAESPLGTAALPRLGGFDTVILVPDAAGGPFPLTVPDEVAAFAAGFETDPEGLRELDGTAENAYVIRPDGDADGLDDEAVRRLVRTVDPADPVETDITRTDGVVLVDAVVEAPPELDHEASPDARVRSEFDRAAGTVTFEHVDGEAVPADELEVWHDGEEVSDAVLDADEFAAGDEITLETGLIATVALRWFDSDANVYDTYASERVDREAFAVDYDMREETLELTYEGERSADASDLRLVHRGEGAVRTVGEEFTDGTLEPDDTVTVEDVSIGDSVQLTFDVEQPSGGGSLVHYRARPPRVWIHSHAEDGTTVRYDGEESRPADAFVTLLDGEPTDAQFADEHDALSGDEELVLGELPLGSTVAVEWREPDEPVVVAEHEVVPNTRASIEYDPEAGEVTVRHRGGRTLPTSELELEAGRTPTDVQPADELDEFGPDDSFSAPVPPLSRVRLVWTGGDRDHHLGGTTTARDAVAATYDADAEAMTIEYIGEQPADPERLRVSVSGTGAPRGREREQESAFAAEYDELTEGDTVTVDDVGLDDTVVVSVHTEFENGSATSSVAHFSAAPRRGFVVDDGTGGDSDGAETTLRYVDEVRRDADVFEVLIDGDPAPDQPADETGRLTGGETLSLGTLSAGTTVAVEWTAGDETRTVTEHEIPPQATFEVAYEPSDDGDGGVVTFTHVEGDSLDADRVDVVVEPATDGLRPWDSDADEVAAGDETSVKIDAEPGMAVVVFDEREVLHREPLNHDE
;
A
#
# COMPACT_ATOMS: atom_id res chain seq x y z
N MET A 1 -2.95 -17.17 5.03
CA MET A 1 -2.54 -16.35 3.86
C MET A 1 -2.93 -14.91 4.14
N VAL A 2 -1.98 -14.07 4.58
CA VAL A 2 -2.24 -12.66 4.95
C VAL A 2 -1.60 -11.77 3.89
N ARG A 3 -2.41 -10.90 3.27
CA ARG A 3 -1.90 -9.86 2.35
C ARG A 3 -1.24 -8.77 3.19
N PRO A 4 -0.02 -8.29 2.88
CA PRO A 4 0.53 -7.11 3.52
C PRO A 4 -0.31 -5.88 3.11
N SER A 5 -1.10 -5.35 4.03
CA SER A 5 -1.86 -4.12 3.81
C SER A 5 -0.90 -2.93 3.90
N ARG A 6 -0.90 -2.07 2.86
CA ARG A 6 -0.14 -0.80 2.83
C ARG A 6 -0.78 0.27 3.75
N ARG A 7 -1.20 -0.09 4.97
CA ARG A 7 -2.03 0.76 5.85
C ARG A 7 -1.39 1.18 7.18
N ARG A 8 -0.19 0.71 7.53
CA ARG A 8 0.44 0.98 8.84
C ARG A 8 1.43 2.16 8.81
N PHE A 9 1.00 3.33 8.33
CA PHE A 9 1.81 4.58 8.38
C PHE A 9 1.00 5.89 8.47
N LEU A 10 -0.22 5.85 9.00
CA LEU A 10 -1.03 7.05 9.24
C LEU A 10 -1.72 6.96 10.61
N GLY A 11 -0.94 7.22 11.65
CA GLY A 11 -1.44 7.42 13.01
C GLY A 11 -1.27 8.88 13.45
N GLY A 12 -2.38 9.58 13.63
CA GLY A 12 -2.57 10.41 14.82
C GLY A 12 -1.93 11.79 14.95
N SER A 13 -1.49 12.50 13.89
CA SER A 13 -1.21 13.95 14.02
C SER A 13 -1.33 14.72 12.71
N ALA A 14 -1.90 15.93 12.75
CA ALA A 14 -1.89 16.85 11.60
C ALA A 14 -0.45 17.30 11.25
N LEU A 15 0.45 17.33 12.24
CA LEU A 15 1.89 17.60 12.06
C LEU A 15 2.57 16.54 11.17
N THR A 16 2.19 15.27 11.30
CA THR A 16 2.64 14.16 10.45
C THR A 16 2.16 14.30 9.00
N LEU A 17 0.96 14.86 8.78
CA LEU A 17 0.46 15.21 7.44
C LEU A 17 1.18 16.43 6.87
N ALA A 18 1.44 17.45 7.68
CA ALA A 18 2.19 18.64 7.31
C ALA A 18 3.64 18.30 6.91
N ALA A 19 4.28 17.30 7.55
CA ALA A 19 5.56 16.75 7.14
C ALA A 19 5.53 15.98 5.80
N LEU A 20 4.35 15.60 5.31
CA LEU A 20 4.16 14.73 4.12
C LEU A 20 3.58 15.43 2.88
N THR A 21 2.93 16.60 3.01
CA THR A 21 2.20 17.24 1.88
C THR A 21 2.38 18.75 1.83
N GLY A 22 2.93 19.29 0.73
CA GLY A 22 2.85 20.73 0.43
C GLY A 22 1.63 21.12 -0.42
N VAL A 23 1.60 22.41 -0.81
CA VAL A 23 1.20 22.92 -2.15
C VAL A 23 -0.29 23.43 -2.39
N LEU A 24 -0.56 24.77 -2.49
CA LEU A 24 -1.38 25.56 -3.51
C LEU A 24 -1.96 26.98 -3.10
N ALA A 25 -2.18 27.88 -4.09
CA ALA A 25 -2.18 29.39 -4.06
C ALA A 25 -3.58 30.10 -4.07
N PRO A 26 -3.82 31.47 -3.93
CA PRO A 26 -2.99 32.63 -4.42
C PRO A 26 -3.12 34.13 -3.89
N GLU A 27 -2.19 35.02 -4.33
CA GLU A 27 -2.30 36.45 -4.79
C GLU A 27 -2.32 37.77 -3.89
N THR A 28 -1.16 38.44 -3.86
CA THR A 28 -0.87 39.91 -4.14
C THR A 28 -0.83 41.04 -3.08
N ASP A 29 0.09 41.99 -3.34
CA ASP A 29 0.84 42.91 -2.44
C ASP A 29 0.79 44.41 -2.88
N ALA A 30 1.19 45.35 -2.00
CA ALA A 30 1.95 46.56 -2.40
C ALA A 30 2.69 47.35 -1.27
N HIS A 31 4.00 47.14 -1.12
CA HIS A 31 5.08 48.18 -1.03
C HIS A 31 5.20 49.08 0.25
N ARG A 32 6.38 49.40 0.85
CA ARG A 32 7.71 49.76 0.27
C ARG A 32 8.82 50.08 1.33
N SER A 33 9.92 49.32 1.33
CA SER A 33 11.35 49.74 1.49
C SER A 33 11.85 50.63 2.66
N ALA A 34 12.86 50.17 3.44
CA ALA A 34 14.29 50.59 3.26
C ALA A 34 15.33 50.20 4.37
N ARG A 35 16.30 49.35 3.97
CA ARG A 35 17.74 49.24 4.38
C ARG A 35 18.18 48.62 5.73
N PRO A 36 19.38 47.97 5.75
CA PRO A 36 19.72 46.99 6.77
C PRO A 36 20.12 47.49 8.16
N ARG A 37 19.82 46.66 9.15
CA ARG A 37 20.31 46.67 10.54
C ARG A 37 20.61 45.25 11.05
N ASP A 38 21.45 45.19 12.07
CA ASP A 38 21.49 44.02 12.95
C ASP A 38 20.05 43.72 13.44
N LEU A 39 19.65 42.44 13.52
CA LEU A 39 18.34 42.06 14.08
C LEU A 39 18.15 42.70 15.46
N ASP A 40 17.24 43.67 15.56
CA ASP A 40 16.88 44.38 16.82
C ASP A 40 16.06 43.45 17.77
N ILE A 41 16.21 42.12 17.64
CA ILE A 41 15.41 41.04 18.25
C ILE A 41 16.34 40.08 19.00
N ASP A 42 16.06 39.81 20.28
CA ASP A 42 16.92 39.04 21.19
C ASP A 42 16.66 37.52 21.03
N ILE A 43 17.28 36.89 20.02
CA ILE A 43 17.11 35.46 19.65
C ILE A 43 18.39 34.69 20.00
N SER A 44 18.28 33.41 20.41
CA SER A 44 19.44 32.55 20.62
C SER A 44 20.24 32.31 19.33
N GLY A 45 21.57 32.32 19.45
CA GLY A 45 22.52 32.34 18.33
C GLY A 45 22.21 31.48 17.10
N PRO A 46 22.18 30.13 17.20
CA PRO A 46 22.13 29.29 16.01
C PRO A 46 20.85 29.49 15.18
N LEU A 47 19.68 29.60 15.83
CA LEU A 47 18.42 29.91 15.14
C LEU A 47 18.42 31.34 14.56
N ALA A 48 18.98 32.32 15.29
CA ALA A 48 19.04 33.71 14.82
C ALA A 48 19.73 33.83 13.45
N ASP A 49 20.85 33.14 13.28
CA ASP A 49 21.63 33.14 12.04
C ASP A 49 20.89 32.38 10.90
N ALA A 50 20.17 31.30 11.20
CA ALA A 50 19.40 30.55 10.20
C ALA A 50 18.15 31.30 9.70
N PHE A 51 17.61 32.23 10.49
CA PHE A 51 16.53 33.15 10.08
C PHE A 51 17.00 34.37 9.26
N LEU A 52 18.29 34.72 9.26
CA LEU A 52 18.83 35.84 8.46
C LEU A 52 18.49 35.75 6.95
N PRO A 53 18.72 34.62 6.25
CA PRO A 53 18.41 34.47 4.82
C PRO A 53 16.92 34.23 4.54
N LEU A 54 16.04 34.38 5.54
CA LEU A 54 14.61 34.13 5.39
C LEU A 54 13.86 35.43 5.04
N PRO A 55 13.54 35.69 3.76
CA PRO A 55 12.79 36.88 3.37
C PRO A 55 11.37 36.84 3.95
N ALA A 56 10.71 38.00 4.03
CA ALA A 56 9.27 38.07 4.21
C ALA A 56 8.55 37.51 2.97
N GLY A 57 7.36 36.93 3.15
CA GLY A 57 6.58 36.32 2.05
C GLY A 57 6.32 37.27 0.87
N ASP A 58 6.06 38.55 1.14
CA ASP A 58 5.90 39.60 0.12
C ASP A 58 7.11 39.68 -0.84
N ALA A 59 8.33 39.49 -0.34
CA ALA A 59 9.55 39.55 -1.14
C ALA A 59 9.77 38.29 -2.02
N LEU A 60 9.01 37.22 -1.78
CA LEU A 60 8.91 36.03 -2.64
C LEU A 60 7.58 35.97 -3.42
N SER A 61 6.69 36.96 -3.25
CA SER A 61 5.31 36.94 -3.77
C SER A 61 4.52 35.67 -3.38
N THR A 62 4.70 35.18 -2.15
CA THR A 62 4.05 33.97 -1.63
C THR A 62 3.68 34.15 -0.16
N THR A 63 2.60 33.51 0.28
CA THR A 63 2.27 33.42 1.71
C THR A 63 2.97 32.21 2.31
N TYR A 64 3.55 32.32 3.51
CA TYR A 64 4.08 31.15 4.22
C TYR A 64 2.95 30.51 5.03
N ALA A 65 2.64 29.24 4.75
CA ALA A 65 1.66 28.48 5.53
C ALA A 65 2.27 27.96 6.84
N THR A 66 3.56 27.57 6.80
CA THR A 66 4.30 27.16 8.00
C THR A 66 5.79 27.40 7.81
N VAL A 67 6.47 27.84 8.85
CA VAL A 67 7.93 27.94 8.95
C VAL A 67 8.37 27.06 10.10
N ILE A 68 9.24 26.09 9.85
CA ILE A 68 9.77 25.17 10.87
C ILE A 68 11.27 25.45 11.00
N ALA A 69 11.72 25.79 12.19
CA ALA A 69 13.11 26.04 12.51
C ALA A 69 13.60 25.04 13.56
N GLU A 70 14.81 24.53 13.38
CA GLU A 70 15.32 23.38 14.13
C GLU A 70 16.80 23.60 14.47
N ARG A 71 17.20 23.23 15.68
CA ARG A 71 18.59 23.27 16.15
C ARG A 71 19.24 21.92 15.90
N VAL A 72 20.45 21.94 15.35
CA VAL A 72 21.21 20.72 15.07
C VAL A 72 22.28 20.55 16.15
N ASP A 73 22.31 19.39 16.81
CA ASP A 73 23.44 19.00 17.67
C ASP A 73 24.42 18.13 16.88
N ALA A 74 25.66 18.63 16.76
CA ALA A 74 26.72 18.05 15.95
C ALA A 74 27.38 16.81 16.60
N ASP A 75 27.09 16.50 17.87
CA ASP A 75 27.64 15.33 18.57
C ASP A 75 26.88 14.00 18.25
N THR A 76 25.85 14.03 17.39
CA THR A 76 24.95 12.88 17.06
C THR A 76 24.71 12.68 15.55
N GLU A 77 25.73 12.21 14.82
CA GLU A 77 25.62 11.90 13.37
C GLU A 77 24.60 10.78 13.05
N ASP A 78 24.44 9.79 13.93
CA ASP A 78 23.57 8.63 13.68
C ASP A 78 22.06 8.98 13.74
N ASP A 79 21.65 9.98 14.54
CA ASP A 79 20.26 10.29 14.90
C ASP A 79 19.74 11.66 14.40
N LEU A 80 20.30 12.18 13.30
CA LEU A 80 19.81 13.42 12.67
C LEU A 80 18.31 13.33 12.27
N SER A 81 17.53 14.39 12.51
CA SER A 81 16.13 14.47 12.08
C SER A 81 15.98 14.33 10.55
N TYR A 82 14.76 14.06 10.07
CA TYR A 82 14.51 14.07 8.63
C TYR A 82 14.83 15.43 7.98
N ARG A 83 14.61 16.54 8.69
CA ARG A 83 14.84 17.91 8.15
C ARG A 83 16.32 18.25 8.13
N ALA A 84 17.07 17.89 9.18
CA ALA A 84 18.52 18.03 9.22
C ALA A 84 19.17 17.22 8.09
N ARG A 85 18.81 15.93 7.92
CA ARG A 85 19.27 15.08 6.80
C ARG A 85 18.87 15.67 5.44
N SER A 86 17.64 16.17 5.30
CA SER A 86 17.21 16.80 4.05
C SER A 86 17.94 18.11 3.77
N ALA A 87 18.38 18.85 4.79
CA ALA A 87 19.21 20.04 4.65
C ALA A 87 20.65 19.69 4.28
N THR A 88 21.28 18.68 4.90
CA THR A 88 22.62 18.19 4.52
C THR A 88 22.62 17.69 3.07
N ASP A 89 21.64 16.87 2.68
CA ASP A 89 21.52 16.31 1.33
C ASP A 89 21.29 17.37 0.24
N ARG A 90 20.40 18.35 0.53
CA ARG A 90 20.08 19.43 -0.42
C ARG A 90 21.23 20.41 -0.53
N LEU A 91 21.75 20.90 0.59
CA LEU A 91 22.78 21.94 0.61
C LEU A 91 24.19 21.40 0.35
N ASP A 92 24.43 20.09 0.47
CA ASP A 92 25.77 19.48 0.36
C ASP A 92 26.70 19.99 1.49
N ILE A 93 26.18 19.96 2.73
CA ILE A 93 26.87 20.39 3.96
C ILE A 93 27.00 19.18 4.89
N ASP A 94 28.19 18.96 5.45
CA ASP A 94 28.43 17.92 6.46
C ASP A 94 27.65 18.22 7.76
N ALA A 95 27.08 17.19 8.40
CA ALA A 95 26.17 17.37 9.52
C ALA A 95 26.81 18.04 10.75
N ASP A 96 28.10 17.79 10.99
CA ASP A 96 28.88 18.39 12.07
C ASP A 96 29.21 19.87 11.84
N GLU A 97 29.01 20.39 10.62
CA GLU A 97 29.12 21.81 10.31
C GLU A 97 27.78 22.58 10.43
N LEU A 98 26.64 21.90 10.60
CA LEU A 98 25.33 22.53 10.82
C LEU A 98 25.09 22.89 12.29
N ALA A 99 24.44 24.04 12.54
CA ALA A 99 24.03 24.48 13.87
C ALA A 99 22.51 24.73 13.99
N ALA A 100 21.86 25.14 12.89
CA ALA A 100 20.40 25.23 12.78
C ALA A 100 19.94 25.23 11.32
N THR A 101 18.68 24.87 11.10
CA THR A 101 18.01 24.94 9.80
C THR A 101 16.65 25.63 9.91
N VAL A 102 16.14 26.21 8.82
CA VAL A 102 14.74 26.65 8.70
C VAL A 102 14.16 26.19 7.38
N GLY A 103 13.07 25.43 7.41
CA GLY A 103 12.27 25.07 6.25
C GLY A 103 10.99 25.90 6.15
N ILE A 104 10.66 26.38 4.95
CA ILE A 104 9.38 27.03 4.66
C ILE A 104 8.49 26.08 3.87
N MET A 105 7.27 25.90 4.37
CA MET A 105 6.12 25.45 3.58
C MET A 105 5.32 26.67 3.13
N PRO A 106 5.39 27.07 1.84
CA PRO A 106 4.51 28.09 1.31
C PRO A 106 3.06 27.58 1.34
N ALA A 107 2.10 28.50 1.47
CA ALA A 107 0.71 28.21 1.16
C ALA A 107 0.64 27.82 -0.33
N ASP A 108 1.19 28.66 -1.21
CA ASP A 108 1.14 28.52 -2.66
C ASP A 108 1.88 27.28 -3.23
N ARG A 109 1.63 26.93 -4.51
CA ARG A 109 2.53 26.10 -5.35
C ARG A 109 3.78 26.92 -5.74
N GLY A 110 4.48 27.39 -4.72
CA GLY A 110 5.58 28.33 -4.80
C GLY A 110 6.96 27.65 -4.79
N THR A 111 7.98 28.50 -4.69
CA THR A 111 9.35 28.03 -4.51
C THR A 111 9.54 27.63 -3.04
N GLN A 112 9.89 26.36 -2.78
CA GLN A 112 10.27 25.94 -1.42
C GLN A 112 11.64 26.55 -1.10
N LEU A 113 11.81 27.02 0.14
CA LEU A 113 13.06 27.61 0.60
C LEU A 113 13.49 26.91 1.90
N VAL A 114 14.71 26.38 1.89
CA VAL A 114 15.40 25.84 3.07
C VAL A 114 16.59 26.72 3.35
N THR A 115 16.81 27.09 4.60
CA THR A 115 17.96 27.87 5.05
C THR A 115 18.73 27.11 6.12
N ALA A 116 20.02 27.42 6.26
CA ALA A 116 20.89 26.82 7.26
C ALA A 116 21.91 27.84 7.78
N ALA A 117 22.32 27.65 9.03
CA ALA A 117 23.46 28.33 9.64
C ALA A 117 24.40 27.33 10.32
N GLY A 118 25.69 27.63 10.31
CA GLY A 118 26.72 26.70 10.77
C GLY A 118 28.16 27.22 10.61
N SER A 119 29.15 26.33 10.68
CA SER A 119 30.57 26.66 10.53
C SER A 119 31.11 26.57 9.10
N PHE A 120 30.26 26.20 8.13
CA PHE A 120 30.63 26.04 6.73
C PHE A 120 30.89 27.39 6.01
N ASP A 121 31.97 27.46 5.23
CA ASP A 121 32.34 28.64 4.41
C ASP A 121 31.91 28.49 2.92
N ARG A 122 31.54 27.27 2.48
CA ARG A 122 31.43 26.93 1.04
C ARG A 122 30.64 25.63 0.80
N LEU A 123 29.79 25.64 -0.23
CA LEU A 123 29.24 24.43 -0.87
C LEU A 123 30.15 24.04 -2.06
N ASP A 124 30.37 22.75 -2.30
CA ASP A 124 31.35 22.27 -3.30
C ASP A 124 30.78 21.93 -4.69
N ARG A 125 29.47 22.14 -4.92
CA ARG A 125 28.83 21.98 -6.23
C ARG A 125 28.95 23.21 -7.12
N GLY A 126 29.33 22.98 -8.38
CA GLY A 126 28.98 23.86 -9.50
C GLY A 126 29.96 24.98 -9.89
N GLU A 127 29.66 25.59 -11.04
CA GLU A 127 30.37 26.78 -11.55
C GLU A 127 29.83 28.04 -10.85
N THR A 128 30.70 28.78 -10.17
CA THR A 128 30.28 29.89 -9.30
C THR A 128 29.85 31.13 -10.10
N ILE A 129 28.60 31.57 -9.94
CA ILE A 129 28.14 32.87 -10.42
C ILE A 129 28.60 33.94 -9.40
N ALA A 130 29.72 34.61 -9.69
CA ALA A 130 30.43 35.45 -8.71
C ALA A 130 30.28 36.98 -8.91
N VAL A 131 29.62 37.62 -7.94
CA VAL A 131 29.86 38.94 -7.29
C VAL A 131 30.30 40.17 -8.11
N GLY A 132 29.55 41.27 -7.96
CA GLY A 132 29.83 42.62 -8.49
C GLY A 132 31.02 43.40 -7.89
N GLU A 133 31.22 44.63 -8.40
CA GLU A 133 32.51 45.38 -8.46
C GLU A 133 33.34 45.52 -7.16
N GLY A 134 34.64 45.17 -7.27
CA GLY A 134 35.62 45.20 -6.16
C GLY A 134 37.04 45.76 -6.43
N GLY A 135 37.30 46.47 -7.54
CA GLY A 135 38.43 47.41 -7.67
C GLY A 135 39.86 46.89 -7.99
N ASP A 136 40.36 47.23 -9.19
CA ASP A 136 41.78 47.45 -9.56
C ASP A 136 42.85 46.47 -9.01
N GLY A 137 42.87 45.23 -9.51
CA GLY A 137 43.93 44.25 -9.22
C GLY A 137 44.03 43.10 -10.22
N SER A 138 44.69 43.31 -11.37
CA SER A 138 44.87 42.27 -12.38
C SER A 138 45.63 41.03 -11.89
N ASN A 139 45.04 39.85 -12.10
CA ASN A 139 45.75 38.60 -12.38
C ASN A 139 45.13 37.99 -13.66
N ASP A 140 45.98 37.52 -14.59
CA ASP A 140 45.55 36.85 -15.81
C ASP A 140 45.40 35.33 -15.54
N ASP A 141 44.27 34.85 -14.98
CA ASP A 141 43.91 33.42 -14.93
C ASP A 141 42.42 33.15 -14.58
N ASP A 142 41.50 33.99 -15.08
CA ASP A 142 40.04 33.79 -14.94
C ASP A 142 39.43 33.17 -16.22
N PRO A 143 38.50 32.20 -16.12
CA PRO A 143 37.72 31.72 -17.26
C PRO A 143 36.80 32.84 -17.78
N ALA A 144 36.62 32.90 -19.10
CA ALA A 144 35.76 33.90 -19.71
C ALA A 144 34.28 33.49 -19.60
N GLU A 145 33.42 34.48 -19.28
CA GLU A 145 31.95 34.41 -19.31
C GLU A 145 31.26 33.79 -18.07
N ALA A 146 31.70 34.17 -16.86
CA ALA A 146 30.80 34.21 -15.71
C ALA A 146 29.86 35.44 -15.81
N GLU A 147 28.54 35.24 -15.75
CA GLU A 147 27.56 36.33 -15.73
C GLU A 147 27.62 37.07 -14.39
N THR A 148 28.20 38.27 -14.38
CA THR A 148 28.21 39.14 -13.20
C THR A 148 26.80 39.70 -12.95
N THR A 149 26.08 39.11 -11.99
CA THR A 149 24.80 39.64 -11.52
C THR A 149 25.03 40.75 -10.49
N ASP A 150 24.61 41.98 -10.83
CA ASP A 150 24.69 43.17 -9.95
C ASP A 150 23.74 43.11 -8.72
N ASP A 151 23.04 41.98 -8.53
CA ASP A 151 21.90 41.82 -7.60
C ASP A 151 22.25 41.11 -6.27
N LEU A 152 23.54 40.82 -6.00
CA LEU A 152 23.97 40.12 -4.78
C LEU A 152 25.04 40.86 -3.97
N PRO A 153 25.02 40.75 -2.62
CA PRO A 153 25.98 41.41 -1.74
C PRO A 153 27.40 40.86 -1.86
N ALA A 154 28.39 41.70 -1.56
CA ALA A 154 29.80 41.31 -1.65
C ALA A 154 30.14 40.13 -0.72
N GLY A 155 30.61 39.02 -1.30
CA GLY A 155 30.98 37.80 -0.58
C GLY A 155 29.95 36.66 -0.68
N TRP A 156 28.73 36.96 -1.14
CA TRP A 156 27.69 35.96 -1.37
C TRP A 156 27.85 35.30 -2.75
N ARG A 157 27.53 34.01 -2.86
CA ARG A 157 27.61 33.24 -4.12
C ARG A 157 26.25 32.67 -4.48
N LEU A 158 25.98 32.54 -5.77
CA LEU A 158 24.79 31.90 -6.33
C LEU A 158 25.20 30.76 -7.27
N PHE A 159 24.44 29.67 -7.24
CA PHE A 159 24.56 28.51 -8.12
C PHE A 159 23.15 27.96 -8.43
N ASP A 160 22.96 27.30 -9.58
CA ASP A 160 21.74 26.56 -9.95
C ASP A 160 22.16 25.29 -10.71
N ASP A 161 21.61 24.14 -10.33
CA ASP A 161 21.92 22.84 -10.94
C ASP A 161 20.85 22.33 -11.93
N GLY A 162 19.82 23.13 -12.20
CA GLY A 162 18.64 22.75 -12.98
C GLY A 162 17.44 22.32 -12.12
N GLU A 163 17.64 21.88 -10.87
CA GLU A 163 16.58 21.46 -9.94
C GLU A 163 16.49 22.38 -8.71
N THR A 164 17.63 22.85 -8.21
CA THR A 164 17.81 23.69 -7.01
C THR A 164 18.69 24.91 -7.31
N ALA A 165 18.34 26.08 -6.78
CA ALA A 165 19.23 27.25 -6.75
C ALA A 165 19.73 27.53 -5.33
N PHE A 166 21.03 27.75 -5.19
CA PHE A 166 21.73 27.87 -3.91
C PHE A 166 22.33 29.25 -3.73
N VAL A 167 22.15 29.85 -2.56
CA VAL A 167 22.87 31.07 -2.16
C VAL A 167 23.62 30.83 -0.86
N THR A 168 24.86 31.31 -0.74
CA THR A 168 25.67 31.12 0.47
C THR A 168 26.62 32.29 0.75
N GLY A 169 26.86 32.57 2.04
CA GLY A 169 27.87 33.52 2.51
C GLY A 169 27.90 33.66 4.04
N ASN A 170 29.10 33.72 4.62
CA ASN A 170 29.35 33.98 6.06
C ASN A 170 28.70 32.98 7.04
N GLY A 171 28.84 31.68 6.84
CA GLY A 171 28.27 30.66 7.74
C GLY A 171 26.76 30.45 7.56
N VAL A 172 26.19 30.99 6.48
CA VAL A 172 24.76 30.92 6.16
C VAL A 172 24.58 30.43 4.73
N ALA A 173 23.57 29.59 4.49
CA ALA A 173 23.14 29.16 3.17
C ALA A 173 21.61 29.13 3.04
N ALA A 174 21.12 29.18 1.80
CA ALA A 174 19.74 28.84 1.47
C ALA A 174 19.64 28.14 0.11
N ALA A 175 18.73 27.17 0.01
CA ALA A 175 18.39 26.41 -1.19
C ALA A 175 16.92 26.65 -1.56
N ALA A 176 16.69 27.03 -2.81
CA ALA A 176 15.39 27.27 -3.41
C ALA A 176 15.07 26.17 -4.43
N THR A 177 13.89 25.54 -4.35
CA THR A 177 13.42 24.54 -5.33
C THR A 177 12.05 24.90 -5.89
N ALA A 178 11.83 24.67 -7.19
CA ALA A 178 10.56 24.91 -7.85
C ALA A 178 9.83 23.57 -8.09
N SER A 179 8.61 23.42 -7.56
CA SER A 179 7.87 22.15 -7.65
C SER A 179 7.39 21.86 -9.08
N SER A 180 7.82 20.74 -9.66
CA SER A 180 7.48 20.30 -11.03
C SER A 180 6.20 19.45 -11.13
N HIS A 181 5.61 19.03 -10.02
CA HIS A 181 4.51 18.05 -9.99
C HIS A 181 3.13 18.68 -10.20
N SER A 182 2.74 18.81 -11.47
CA SER A 182 1.36 19.08 -11.89
C SER A 182 0.74 17.84 -12.58
N PRO A 183 -0.08 17.05 -11.87
CA PRO A 183 -1.14 16.28 -12.51
C PRO A 183 -2.36 17.19 -12.70
N ARG A 184 -2.43 17.89 -13.85
CA ARG A 184 -3.61 18.63 -14.32
C ARG A 184 -3.84 18.38 -15.82
N PRO A 185 -5.05 18.61 -16.36
CA PRO A 185 -5.43 18.17 -17.70
C PRO A 185 -4.57 18.77 -18.82
N ARG A 186 -4.43 18.02 -19.92
CA ARG A 186 -3.76 18.46 -21.16
C ARG A 186 -4.58 19.60 -21.83
N GLY A 187 -4.43 20.85 -21.39
CA GLY A 187 -5.24 21.97 -21.91
C GLY A 187 -4.61 23.36 -21.87
N GLN A 188 -3.89 23.72 -20.80
CA GLN A 188 -3.28 25.06 -20.66
C GLN A 188 -1.75 25.02 -20.82
N SER A 189 -1.18 26.12 -21.34
CA SER A 189 0.22 26.17 -21.74
C SER A 189 1.17 25.92 -20.56
N ASN A 190 2.09 24.98 -20.74
CA ASN A 190 3.20 24.73 -19.81
C ASN A 190 3.86 26.04 -19.39
N SER A 191 4.03 26.26 -18.09
CA SER A 191 5.12 27.13 -17.63
C SER A 191 6.42 26.54 -18.17
N SER A 192 7.17 27.32 -18.93
CA SER A 192 8.41 26.87 -19.56
C SER A 192 9.39 26.42 -18.48
N ALA A 193 10.30 25.49 -18.79
CA ALA A 193 11.40 25.17 -17.88
C ALA A 193 12.21 26.44 -17.51
N GLU A 194 12.30 27.39 -18.44
CA GLU A 194 12.84 28.73 -18.26
C GLU A 194 12.08 29.55 -17.19
N ASP A 195 10.73 29.52 -17.17
CA ASP A 195 9.89 30.25 -16.20
C ASP A 195 10.01 29.66 -14.77
N LEU A 196 10.34 28.37 -14.64
CA LEU A 196 10.58 27.72 -13.34
C LEU A 196 12.00 27.99 -12.84
N SER A 197 12.99 27.96 -13.74
CA SER A 197 14.38 28.33 -13.44
C SER A 197 14.49 29.78 -12.97
N GLU A 198 13.83 30.73 -13.66
CA GLU A 198 13.88 32.16 -13.29
C GLU A 198 13.31 32.43 -11.88
N ARG A 199 12.15 31.84 -11.54
CA ARG A 199 11.56 31.96 -10.18
C ARG A 199 12.46 31.40 -9.09
N ARG A 200 13.09 30.25 -9.34
CA ARG A 200 13.97 29.58 -8.39
C ARG A 200 15.24 30.40 -8.11
N ILE A 201 15.84 30.91 -9.17
CA ILE A 201 16.99 31.82 -9.13
C ILE A 201 16.62 33.14 -8.42
N GLU A 202 15.43 33.69 -8.67
CA GLU A 202 14.95 34.91 -8.00
C GLU A 202 14.74 34.68 -6.49
N ALA A 203 14.19 33.54 -6.08
CA ALA A 203 14.01 33.20 -4.66
C ALA A 203 15.35 33.06 -3.92
N ALA A 204 16.34 32.39 -4.52
CA ALA A 204 17.71 32.34 -3.97
C ALA A 204 18.34 33.75 -3.87
N ARG A 205 18.10 34.65 -4.84
CA ARG A 205 18.50 36.06 -4.73
C ARG A 205 17.74 36.83 -3.66
N ALA A 206 16.46 36.53 -3.42
CA ALA A 206 15.69 37.15 -2.33
C ALA A 206 16.22 36.71 -0.96
N ALA A 207 16.58 35.43 -0.79
CA ALA A 207 17.23 34.92 0.42
C ALA A 207 18.60 35.59 0.69
N GLY A 208 19.46 35.71 -0.33
CA GLY A 208 20.74 36.43 -0.20
C GLY A 208 20.55 37.93 0.12
N ARG A 209 19.52 38.56 -0.43
CA ARG A 209 19.14 39.95 -0.11
C ARG A 209 18.55 40.08 1.31
N ALA A 210 17.82 39.10 1.83
CA ALA A 210 17.32 39.10 3.21
C ALA A 210 18.46 38.93 4.22
N ALA A 211 19.45 38.08 3.93
CA ALA A 211 20.60 37.88 4.80
C ALA A 211 21.46 39.14 4.95
N ALA A 212 21.69 39.86 3.85
CA ALA A 212 22.32 41.18 3.86
C ALA A 212 21.33 42.34 4.18
N ASP A 213 20.04 42.02 4.36
CA ASP A 213 18.96 42.92 4.76
C ASP A 213 18.80 44.15 3.83
N GLU A 214 18.91 43.80 2.55
CA GLU A 214 18.44 44.58 1.42
C GLU A 214 16.97 44.27 1.08
N ALA A 215 16.39 43.24 1.73
CA ALA A 215 14.97 42.85 1.71
C ALA A 215 14.44 42.60 3.13
N ASP A 216 13.16 42.86 3.36
CA ASP A 216 12.49 42.66 4.66
C ASP A 216 12.52 41.17 5.06
N ARG A 217 12.78 40.85 6.34
CA ARG A 217 12.93 39.47 6.85
C ARG A 217 11.65 38.92 7.51
N PHE A 218 11.45 37.61 7.47
CA PHE A 218 10.34 36.96 8.20
C PHE A 218 10.44 37.13 9.72
N ALA A 219 11.66 37.10 10.28
CA ALA A 219 11.88 37.28 11.72
C ALA A 219 11.38 38.63 12.25
N GLU A 220 11.34 39.65 11.39
CA GLU A 220 10.89 41.02 11.71
C GLU A 220 9.37 41.20 11.50
N SER A 221 8.67 40.14 11.08
CA SER A 221 7.20 40.13 11.01
C SER A 221 6.55 40.29 12.40
N PRO A 222 5.25 40.64 12.47
CA PRO A 222 4.54 40.71 13.74
C PRO A 222 4.55 39.40 14.54
N LEU A 223 4.53 38.24 13.87
CA LEU A 223 4.66 36.94 14.54
C LEU A 223 6.10 36.69 14.97
N GLY A 224 7.09 36.88 14.08
CA GLY A 224 8.50 36.66 14.39
C GLY A 224 8.98 37.50 15.58
N THR A 225 8.59 38.77 15.64
CA THR A 225 8.91 39.69 16.75
C THR A 225 8.28 39.27 18.08
N ALA A 226 7.11 38.61 18.06
CA ALA A 226 6.41 38.16 19.26
C ALA A 226 6.88 36.77 19.75
N ALA A 227 7.23 35.89 18.81
CA ALA A 227 7.55 34.49 19.03
C ALA A 227 9.04 34.23 19.26
N LEU A 228 9.91 34.66 18.34
CA LEU A 228 11.33 34.26 18.32
C LEU A 228 12.13 34.64 19.59
N PRO A 229 11.88 35.78 20.28
CA PRO A 229 12.53 36.08 21.56
C PRO A 229 12.20 35.12 22.71
N ARG A 230 11.10 34.37 22.60
CA ARG A 230 10.68 33.36 23.59
C ARG A 230 11.04 31.96 23.13
N LEU A 231 10.70 31.65 21.88
CA LEU A 231 10.79 30.30 21.34
C LEU A 231 12.19 29.95 20.82
N GLY A 232 13.08 30.92 20.57
CA GLY A 232 14.44 30.65 20.11
C GLY A 232 15.34 29.89 21.11
N GLY A 233 14.86 29.59 22.33
CA GLY A 233 15.58 28.73 23.28
C GLY A 233 15.37 27.23 23.03
N PHE A 234 14.24 26.86 22.43
CA PHE A 234 13.77 25.50 22.19
C PHE A 234 14.50 24.86 21.02
N ASP A 235 14.43 23.52 20.91
CA ASP A 235 15.15 22.78 19.88
C ASP A 235 14.39 22.79 18.55
N THR A 236 13.06 22.70 18.58
CA THR A 236 12.20 22.87 17.40
C THR A 236 11.19 24.00 17.60
N VAL A 237 11.04 24.87 16.60
CA VAL A 237 10.13 26.01 16.60
C VAL A 237 9.29 26.03 15.33
N ILE A 238 7.97 25.99 15.47
CA ILE A 238 7.01 26.07 14.38
C ILE A 238 6.32 27.44 14.42
N LEU A 239 6.22 28.12 13.28
CA LEU A 239 5.51 29.39 13.13
C LEU A 239 4.49 29.30 11.98
N VAL A 240 3.23 29.60 12.27
CA VAL A 240 2.10 29.64 11.33
C VAL A 240 1.59 31.10 11.27
N PRO A 241 2.04 31.90 10.29
CA PRO A 241 1.79 33.36 10.25
C PRO A 241 0.41 33.74 9.72
N ASP A 242 -0.29 32.78 9.11
CA ASP A 242 -1.70 32.80 8.71
C ASP A 242 -2.29 31.43 9.08
N ALA A 243 -3.21 31.41 10.04
CA ALA A 243 -3.83 30.17 10.50
C ALA A 243 -5.02 29.72 9.64
N ALA A 244 -5.68 30.66 8.96
CA ALA A 244 -6.82 30.40 8.06
C ALA A 244 -6.35 29.83 6.71
N GLY A 245 -5.18 30.26 6.23
CA GLY A 245 -4.52 29.74 5.02
C GLY A 245 -3.47 28.64 5.26
N GLY A 246 -3.31 28.16 6.50
CA GLY A 246 -2.31 27.14 6.86
C GLY A 246 -2.67 25.71 6.41
N PRO A 247 -1.89 24.69 6.81
CA PRO A 247 -2.26 23.27 6.62
C PRO A 247 -3.15 22.74 7.77
N PHE A 248 -3.40 23.55 8.81
CA PHE A 248 -4.19 23.22 10.00
C PHE A 248 -5.59 23.90 10.13
N PRO A 249 -6.21 24.48 9.07
CA PRO A 249 -7.31 25.44 9.23
C PRO A 249 -8.61 24.79 9.72
N LEU A 250 -8.72 23.47 9.62
CA LEU A 250 -9.88 22.69 10.07
C LEU A 250 -9.92 22.43 11.58
N THR A 251 -8.86 22.73 12.32
CA THR A 251 -8.75 22.38 13.75
C THR A 251 -8.23 23.55 14.60
N VAL A 252 -7.73 24.60 13.97
CA VAL A 252 -7.44 25.90 14.61
C VAL A 252 -8.76 26.67 14.82
N PRO A 253 -9.01 27.29 15.99
CA PRO A 253 -10.18 28.15 16.20
C PRO A 253 -10.19 29.37 15.27
N ASP A 254 -11.34 29.73 14.72
CA ASP A 254 -11.51 30.83 13.75
C ASP A 254 -11.18 32.22 14.32
N GLU A 255 -11.02 32.36 15.64
CA GLU A 255 -10.55 33.59 16.29
C GLU A 255 -9.02 33.76 16.29
N VAL A 256 -8.27 32.79 15.75
CA VAL A 256 -6.80 32.75 15.74
C VAL A 256 -6.22 33.14 14.38
N ALA A 257 -5.63 34.33 14.30
CA ALA A 257 -5.00 34.84 13.08
C ALA A 257 -3.65 34.19 12.74
N ALA A 258 -2.90 33.76 13.77
CA ALA A 258 -1.60 33.11 13.66
C ALA A 258 -1.16 32.52 15.00
N PHE A 259 -0.22 31.57 14.96
CA PHE A 259 0.45 31.09 16.18
C PHE A 259 1.88 30.66 15.91
N ALA A 260 2.64 30.47 16.98
CA ALA A 260 3.92 29.78 16.97
C ALA A 260 4.01 28.85 18.19
N ALA A 261 4.75 27.74 18.06
CA ALA A 261 5.01 26.74 19.08
C ALA A 261 6.51 26.46 19.15
N GLY A 262 7.06 26.28 20.35
CA GLY A 262 8.43 25.86 20.61
C GLY A 262 8.41 24.61 21.48
N PHE A 263 9.18 23.60 21.09
CA PHE A 263 9.18 22.27 21.67
C PHE A 263 10.57 21.96 22.27
N GLU A 264 10.62 21.53 23.54
CA GLU A 264 11.90 21.19 24.20
C GLU A 264 12.49 19.91 23.60
N THR A 265 11.64 18.95 23.23
CA THR A 265 11.99 17.74 22.47
C THR A 265 11.38 17.85 21.07
N ASP A 266 12.09 17.44 20.01
CA ASP A 266 11.51 17.48 18.67
C ASP A 266 10.27 16.57 18.56
N PRO A 267 9.18 17.00 17.88
CA PRO A 267 7.98 16.18 17.71
C PRO A 267 8.18 14.78 17.10
N GLU A 268 9.25 14.54 16.32
CA GLU A 268 9.59 13.21 15.81
C GLU A 268 10.15 12.29 16.93
N GLY A 269 10.75 12.86 17.98
CA GLY A 269 11.36 12.15 19.12
C GLY A 269 10.47 12.00 20.36
N LEU A 270 9.23 12.51 20.37
CA LEU A 270 8.34 12.48 21.54
C LEU A 270 8.03 11.08 22.08
N ARG A 271 8.14 10.03 21.26
CA ARG A 271 7.98 8.62 21.69
C ARG A 271 9.08 8.15 22.64
N GLU A 272 10.24 8.79 22.59
CA GLU A 272 11.40 8.46 23.41
C GLU A 272 11.51 9.39 24.65
N LEU A 273 10.47 10.19 24.92
CA LEU A 273 10.43 11.13 26.03
C LEU A 273 10.26 10.40 27.38
N ASP A 274 11.37 10.28 28.12
CA ASP A 274 11.38 9.83 29.52
C ASP A 274 10.75 10.87 30.47
N GLY A 275 9.40 10.91 30.51
CA GLY A 275 8.62 11.74 31.43
C GLY A 275 8.01 12.98 30.77
N THR A 276 8.31 14.17 31.32
CA THR A 276 7.67 15.44 30.91
C THR A 276 8.63 16.38 30.17
N ALA A 277 8.15 17.07 29.13
CA ALA A 277 8.83 18.18 28.47
C ALA A 277 8.12 19.53 28.72
N GLU A 278 8.86 20.65 28.68
CA GLU A 278 8.29 22.00 28.67
C GLU A 278 8.13 22.50 27.23
N ASN A 279 6.91 22.85 26.80
CA ASN A 279 6.60 23.44 25.49
C ASN A 279 6.00 24.84 25.67
N ALA A 280 6.13 25.72 24.67
CA ALA A 280 5.61 27.09 24.74
C ALA A 280 4.97 27.60 23.44
N TYR A 281 3.90 28.38 23.57
CA TYR A 281 3.09 28.87 22.45
C TYR A 281 2.91 30.38 22.50
N VAL A 282 2.87 31.00 21.31
CA VAL A 282 2.56 32.42 21.12
C VAL A 282 1.45 32.54 20.09
N ILE A 283 0.25 32.88 20.55
CA ILE A 283 -0.98 32.91 19.76
C ILE A 283 -1.38 34.37 19.51
N ARG A 284 -1.61 34.73 18.25
CA ARG A 284 -2.12 36.03 17.80
C ARG A 284 -3.59 35.84 17.39
N PRO A 285 -4.57 36.37 18.15
CA PRO A 285 -5.95 36.36 17.72
C PRO A 285 -6.23 37.38 16.61
N ASP A 286 -7.33 37.21 15.88
CA ASP A 286 -7.85 38.18 14.90
C ASP A 286 -8.45 39.43 15.57
N GLY A 287 -8.86 39.29 16.84
CA GLY A 287 -9.38 40.36 17.69
C GLY A 287 -8.41 40.81 18.78
N ASP A 288 -8.96 41.45 19.82
CA ASP A 288 -8.23 41.72 21.06
C ASP A 288 -7.88 40.40 21.79
N ALA A 289 -6.71 40.30 22.42
CA ALA A 289 -6.28 39.09 23.14
C ALA A 289 -7.14 38.72 24.38
N ASP A 290 -7.95 39.66 24.87
CA ASP A 290 -8.98 39.42 25.90
C ASP A 290 -10.28 38.81 25.32
N GLY A 291 -10.39 38.68 23.99
CA GLY A 291 -11.53 38.13 23.28
C GLY A 291 -11.43 36.63 22.96
N LEU A 292 -10.22 36.08 22.87
CA LEU A 292 -9.97 34.64 22.78
C LEU A 292 -10.02 34.03 24.19
N ASP A 293 -10.93 33.09 24.43
CA ASP A 293 -11.10 32.43 25.73
C ASP A 293 -10.04 31.35 26.02
N ASP A 294 -9.96 30.90 27.27
CA ASP A 294 -8.96 29.91 27.69
C ASP A 294 -9.25 28.49 27.16
N GLU A 295 -10.44 28.22 26.62
CA GLU A 295 -10.87 26.90 26.14
C GLU A 295 -10.44 26.73 24.68
N ALA A 296 -10.72 27.71 23.83
CA ALA A 296 -10.17 27.84 22.48
C ALA A 296 -8.62 27.80 22.48
N VAL A 297 -7.98 28.43 23.48
CA VAL A 297 -6.51 28.36 23.66
C VAL A 297 -6.03 26.94 23.95
N ARG A 298 -6.68 26.20 24.86
CA ARG A 298 -6.31 24.80 25.15
C ARG A 298 -6.59 23.87 23.98
N ARG A 299 -7.71 24.05 23.28
CA ARG A 299 -8.05 23.32 22.06
C ARG A 299 -6.97 23.52 20.98
N LEU A 300 -6.50 24.75 20.79
CA LEU A 300 -5.38 25.03 19.87
C LEU A 300 -4.08 24.32 20.31
N VAL A 301 -3.73 24.36 21.60
CA VAL A 301 -2.52 23.68 22.11
C VAL A 301 -2.58 22.17 21.85
N ARG A 302 -3.67 21.49 22.22
CA ARG A 302 -3.92 20.06 21.94
C ARG A 302 -3.98 19.70 20.45
N THR A 303 -4.27 20.68 19.59
CA THR A 303 -4.32 20.51 18.14
C THR A 303 -2.93 20.59 17.51
N VAL A 304 -2.09 21.47 18.04
CA VAL A 304 -0.76 21.80 17.50
C VAL A 304 0.32 20.92 18.10
N ASP A 305 0.17 20.55 19.37
CA ASP A 305 1.06 19.62 20.04
C ASP A 305 0.57 18.18 19.87
N PRO A 306 1.39 17.27 19.31
CA PRO A 306 1.11 15.84 19.38
C PRO A 306 1.35 15.22 20.76
N ALA A 307 1.94 15.94 21.73
CA ALA A 307 2.08 15.51 23.12
C ALA A 307 0.85 15.86 23.98
N ASP A 308 0.59 15.08 25.03
CA ASP A 308 -0.56 15.26 25.92
C ASP A 308 -0.25 16.29 27.03
N PRO A 309 -1.01 17.39 27.16
CA PRO A 309 -0.70 18.46 28.11
C PRO A 309 -1.17 18.15 29.54
N VAL A 310 -0.20 18.02 30.45
CA VAL A 310 -0.37 17.77 31.89
C VAL A 310 -0.64 19.06 32.69
N GLU A 311 0.13 20.12 32.41
CA GLU A 311 -0.04 21.44 33.02
C GLU A 311 -0.04 22.52 31.93
N THR A 312 -0.79 23.61 32.10
CA THR A 312 -0.94 24.67 31.09
C THR A 312 -1.21 26.02 31.74
N ASP A 313 -0.24 26.92 31.64
CA ASP A 313 -0.29 28.28 32.17
C ASP A 313 -0.52 29.30 31.04
N ILE A 314 -1.67 29.99 31.07
CA ILE A 314 -2.09 30.93 30.01
C ILE A 314 -1.88 32.38 30.47
N THR A 315 -1.04 33.14 29.77
CA THR A 315 -0.72 34.55 30.07
C THR A 315 -0.98 35.45 28.86
N ARG A 316 -1.74 36.54 29.04
CA ARG A 316 -2.03 37.53 27.97
C ARG A 316 -1.11 38.75 28.09
N THR A 317 -0.44 39.17 27.01
CA THR A 317 0.51 40.30 27.02
C THR A 317 0.73 40.87 25.61
N ASP A 318 0.80 42.20 25.49
CA ASP A 318 1.15 42.93 24.26
C ASP A 318 0.34 42.55 22.99
N GLY A 319 -0.91 42.11 23.17
CA GLY A 319 -1.81 41.72 22.07
C GLY A 319 -1.69 40.27 21.61
N VAL A 320 -0.88 39.44 22.29
CA VAL A 320 -0.80 38.00 22.10
C VAL A 320 -1.20 37.24 23.36
N VAL A 321 -1.62 35.99 23.18
CA VAL A 321 -1.74 35.00 24.25
C VAL A 321 -0.46 34.15 24.24
N LEU A 322 0.09 33.94 25.43
CA LEU A 322 1.25 33.09 25.69
C LEU A 322 0.75 31.88 26.45
N VAL A 323 1.27 30.71 26.12
CA VAL A 323 1.00 29.49 26.87
C VAL A 323 2.32 28.80 27.16
N ASP A 324 2.57 28.50 28.42
CA ASP A 324 3.62 27.58 28.83
C ASP A 324 2.91 26.26 29.19
N ALA A 325 3.35 25.13 28.64
CA ALA A 325 2.74 23.82 28.83
C ALA A 325 3.77 22.79 29.29
N VAL A 326 3.39 21.93 30.23
CA VAL A 326 4.16 20.72 30.57
C VAL A 326 3.42 19.55 29.95
N VAL A 327 4.11 18.74 29.15
CA VAL A 327 3.50 17.70 28.31
C VAL A 327 4.17 16.35 28.55
N GLU A 328 3.42 15.27 28.35
CA GLU A 328 3.91 13.88 28.36
C GLU A 328 3.75 13.25 26.97
N ALA A 329 4.49 12.17 26.70
CA ALA A 329 4.39 11.46 25.42
C ALA A 329 2.95 11.01 25.15
N PRO A 330 2.44 11.12 23.91
CA PRO A 330 1.12 10.60 23.59
C PRO A 330 1.11 9.06 23.70
N PRO A 331 -0.02 8.45 24.06
CA PRO A 331 -0.09 7.01 24.25
C PRO A 331 0.11 6.26 22.92
N GLU A 332 0.86 5.16 22.93
CA GLU A 332 1.16 4.38 21.72
C GLU A 332 0.17 3.24 21.48
N LEU A 333 -0.19 2.99 20.20
CA LEU A 333 -1.09 1.90 19.83
C LEU A 333 -0.37 0.54 19.83
N ASP A 334 -0.63 -0.30 20.83
CA ASP A 334 -0.07 -1.65 20.94
C ASP A 334 -1.15 -2.75 21.16
N HIS A 335 -1.54 -3.40 20.07
CA HIS A 335 -2.45 -4.55 20.06
C HIS A 335 -1.83 -5.86 20.62
N GLU A 336 -0.53 -5.89 20.91
CA GLU A 336 0.13 -7.08 21.49
C GLU A 336 0.26 -6.96 23.03
N ALA A 337 0.09 -5.76 23.58
CA ALA A 337 0.05 -5.48 25.02
C ALA A 337 -1.36 -5.62 25.62
N SER A 338 -2.41 -5.38 24.84
CA SER A 338 -3.80 -5.47 25.30
C SER A 338 -4.25 -6.90 25.61
N PRO A 339 -5.19 -7.13 26.56
CA PRO A 339 -5.85 -8.41 26.71
C PRO A 339 -6.55 -8.84 25.41
N ASP A 340 -6.45 -10.12 25.00
CA ASP A 340 -7.10 -10.69 23.80
C ASP A 340 -8.62 -10.84 24.00
N ALA A 341 -9.30 -9.70 24.09
CA ALA A 341 -10.74 -9.57 24.25
C ALA A 341 -11.42 -9.27 22.90
N ARG A 342 -12.51 -9.96 22.60
CA ARG A 342 -13.26 -9.78 21.35
C ARG A 342 -14.57 -9.04 21.61
N VAL A 343 -14.57 -7.76 21.30
CA VAL A 343 -15.75 -6.90 21.46
C VAL A 343 -16.49 -6.76 20.13
N ARG A 344 -17.82 -6.76 20.18
CA ARG A 344 -18.71 -6.37 19.07
C ARG A 344 -19.48 -5.12 19.44
N SER A 345 -19.48 -4.11 18.56
CA SER A 345 -20.45 -3.01 18.62
C SER A 345 -21.72 -3.34 17.84
N GLU A 346 -22.86 -2.85 18.31
CA GLU A 346 -24.13 -2.84 17.58
C GLU A 346 -24.92 -1.57 17.91
N PHE A 347 -25.39 -0.86 16.87
CA PHE A 347 -26.25 0.32 17.00
C PHE A 347 -27.73 -0.06 16.79
N ASP A 348 -28.57 0.15 17.82
CA ASP A 348 -30.03 0.06 17.69
C ASP A 348 -30.60 1.44 17.30
N ARG A 349 -30.94 1.59 16.01
CA ARG A 349 -31.54 2.81 15.43
C ARG A 349 -32.90 3.18 16.02
N ALA A 350 -33.65 2.22 16.56
CA ALA A 350 -34.96 2.48 17.17
C ALA A 350 -34.83 2.95 18.62
N ALA A 351 -33.88 2.38 19.37
CA ALA A 351 -33.54 2.83 20.73
C ALA A 351 -32.76 4.16 20.71
N GLY A 352 -31.84 4.34 19.77
CA GLY A 352 -30.83 5.39 19.78
C GLY A 352 -29.67 5.06 20.73
N THR A 353 -29.22 3.81 20.71
CA THR A 353 -28.22 3.27 21.66
C THR A 353 -27.19 2.42 20.94
N VAL A 354 -25.92 2.52 21.36
CA VAL A 354 -24.87 1.58 20.97
C VAL A 354 -24.59 0.63 22.13
N THR A 355 -24.49 -0.66 21.85
CA THR A 355 -24.05 -1.68 22.80
C THR A 355 -22.71 -2.27 22.37
N PHE A 356 -21.76 -2.34 23.30
CA PHE A 356 -20.54 -3.13 23.19
C PHE A 356 -20.71 -4.44 23.96
N GLU A 357 -20.72 -5.57 23.25
CA GLU A 357 -20.80 -6.93 23.80
C GLU A 357 -19.39 -7.55 23.83
N HIS A 358 -18.92 -8.04 24.99
CA HIS A 358 -17.73 -8.90 25.06
C HIS A 358 -18.13 -10.32 24.63
N VAL A 359 -17.74 -10.73 23.42
CA VAL A 359 -18.22 -11.96 22.78
C VAL A 359 -17.42 -13.19 23.25
N ASP A 360 -16.11 -13.05 23.36
CA ASP A 360 -15.16 -14.12 23.71
C ASP A 360 -13.78 -13.53 24.05
N GLY A 361 -12.89 -14.30 24.68
CA GLY A 361 -11.51 -13.88 24.98
C GLY A 361 -11.21 -13.61 26.45
N GLU A 362 -10.10 -12.93 26.72
CA GLU A 362 -9.64 -12.59 28.08
C GLU A 362 -10.45 -11.42 28.67
N ALA A 363 -10.62 -11.40 29.99
CA ALA A 363 -11.35 -10.33 30.68
C ALA A 363 -10.46 -9.09 30.85
N VAL A 364 -11.04 -7.91 30.64
CA VAL A 364 -10.33 -6.62 30.74
C VAL A 364 -10.63 -5.98 32.09
N PRO A 365 -9.64 -5.52 32.87
CA PRO A 365 -9.89 -4.75 34.09
C PRO A 365 -10.68 -3.48 33.77
N ALA A 366 -11.72 -3.18 34.55
CA ALA A 366 -12.55 -2.00 34.29
C ALA A 366 -11.79 -0.67 34.52
N ASP A 367 -10.76 -0.69 35.38
CA ASP A 367 -9.85 0.43 35.61
C ASP A 367 -8.77 0.63 34.52
N GLU A 368 -8.69 -0.27 33.53
CA GLU A 368 -7.88 -0.12 32.31
C GLU A 368 -8.76 0.06 31.05
N LEU A 369 -10.08 0.18 31.22
CA LEU A 369 -11.06 0.24 30.13
C LEU A 369 -11.74 1.60 30.10
N GLU A 370 -11.63 2.29 28.97
CA GLU A 370 -12.21 3.61 28.76
C GLU A 370 -13.34 3.56 27.74
N VAL A 371 -14.42 4.29 28.01
CA VAL A 371 -15.56 4.43 27.11
C VAL A 371 -15.70 5.89 26.71
N TRP A 372 -15.62 6.17 25.42
CA TRP A 372 -15.65 7.52 24.86
C TRP A 372 -16.94 7.79 24.10
N HIS A 373 -17.50 8.98 24.27
CA HIS A 373 -18.73 9.45 23.65
C HIS A 373 -18.56 10.90 23.20
N ASP A 374 -18.58 11.14 21.88
CA ASP A 374 -18.43 12.47 21.28
C ASP A 374 -17.21 13.26 21.80
N GLY A 375 -16.08 12.55 22.00
CA GLY A 375 -14.83 13.11 22.51
C GLY A 375 -14.74 13.28 24.02
N GLU A 376 -15.81 13.01 24.78
CA GLU A 376 -15.78 13.00 26.26
C GLU A 376 -15.65 11.56 26.79
N GLU A 377 -14.79 11.34 27.79
CA GLU A 377 -14.65 10.06 28.47
C GLU A 377 -15.78 9.87 29.49
N VAL A 378 -16.56 8.79 29.35
CA VAL A 378 -17.76 8.50 30.14
C VAL A 378 -17.68 7.18 30.93
N SER A 379 -16.49 6.59 31.04
CA SER A 379 -16.20 5.30 31.69
C SER A 379 -16.82 5.18 33.10
N ASP A 380 -16.58 6.18 33.95
CA ASP A 380 -17.11 6.33 35.32
C ASP A 380 -18.65 6.26 35.42
N ALA A 381 -19.37 6.50 34.31
CA ALA A 381 -20.83 6.53 34.26
C ALA A 381 -21.46 5.22 33.73
N VAL A 382 -20.66 4.36 33.08
CA VAL A 382 -21.15 3.15 32.38
C VAL A 382 -20.49 1.85 32.84
N LEU A 383 -19.31 1.91 33.46
CA LEU A 383 -18.60 0.74 34.00
C LEU A 383 -18.94 0.55 35.50
N ASP A 384 -19.93 -0.31 35.78
CA ASP A 384 -20.36 -0.68 37.15
C ASP A 384 -19.64 -1.94 37.71
N ALA A 385 -18.86 -2.65 36.89
CA ALA A 385 -18.21 -3.93 37.22
C ALA A 385 -16.70 -3.76 37.49
N ASP A 386 -16.09 -4.71 38.22
CA ASP A 386 -14.64 -4.71 38.47
C ASP A 386 -13.83 -5.16 37.22
N GLU A 387 -14.42 -5.96 36.34
CA GLU A 387 -13.82 -6.51 35.10
C GLU A 387 -14.92 -6.57 34.01
N PHE A 388 -14.55 -6.43 32.73
CA PHE A 388 -15.41 -6.64 31.55
C PHE A 388 -15.05 -7.97 30.90
N ALA A 389 -15.96 -8.95 30.95
CA ALA A 389 -15.69 -10.34 30.56
C ALA A 389 -16.74 -10.91 29.59
N ALA A 390 -16.43 -12.06 28.98
CA ALA A 390 -17.28 -12.68 27.96
C ALA A 390 -18.74 -12.90 28.43
N GLY A 391 -19.68 -12.26 27.73
CA GLY A 391 -21.10 -12.20 28.03
C GLY A 391 -21.57 -10.92 28.73
N ASP A 392 -20.66 -9.99 29.05
CA ASP A 392 -21.01 -8.66 29.56
C ASP A 392 -21.31 -7.67 28.41
N GLU A 393 -22.21 -6.72 28.67
CA GLU A 393 -22.69 -5.71 27.72
C GLU A 393 -22.59 -4.31 28.32
N ILE A 394 -22.01 -3.36 27.60
CA ILE A 394 -22.00 -1.93 27.92
C ILE A 394 -22.91 -1.21 26.92
N THR A 395 -24.04 -0.67 27.37
CA THR A 395 -24.99 0.07 26.52
C THR A 395 -24.97 1.56 26.82
N LEU A 396 -24.77 2.38 25.79
CA LEU A 396 -24.79 3.85 25.85
C LEU A 396 -26.02 4.42 25.13
N GLU A 397 -26.64 5.47 25.69
CA GLU A 397 -27.66 6.27 25.01
C GLU A 397 -26.97 7.35 24.16
N THR A 398 -26.83 7.10 22.85
CA THR A 398 -26.02 7.91 21.92
C THR A 398 -26.85 8.78 20.98
N GLY A 399 -28.18 8.64 20.97
CA GLY A 399 -29.04 9.34 20.00
C GLY A 399 -28.96 8.75 18.59
N LEU A 400 -29.04 9.63 17.57
CA LEU A 400 -29.04 9.26 16.14
C LEU A 400 -27.81 9.73 15.37
N ILE A 401 -27.00 10.61 15.93
CA ILE A 401 -25.72 11.05 15.38
C ILE A 401 -24.81 11.20 16.60
N ALA A 402 -23.72 10.44 16.61
CA ALA A 402 -22.68 10.41 17.65
C ALA A 402 -21.53 9.52 17.17
N THR A 403 -20.38 9.63 17.84
CA THR A 403 -19.24 8.73 17.71
C THR A 403 -18.91 8.14 19.08
N VAL A 404 -18.81 6.81 19.15
CA VAL A 404 -18.42 6.11 20.40
C VAL A 404 -17.27 5.15 20.17
N ALA A 405 -16.40 5.02 21.16
CA ALA A 405 -15.29 4.08 21.14
C ALA A 405 -15.10 3.39 22.50
N LEU A 406 -14.63 2.14 22.44
CA LEU A 406 -14.17 1.38 23.60
C LEU A 406 -12.66 1.16 23.44
N ARG A 407 -11.89 1.72 24.38
CA ARG A 407 -10.42 1.74 24.37
C ARG A 407 -9.89 1.04 25.62
N TRP A 408 -8.91 0.16 25.49
CA TRP A 408 -8.06 -0.25 26.61
C TRP A 408 -6.87 0.68 26.70
N PHE A 409 -6.45 1.05 27.91
CA PHE A 409 -5.33 1.95 28.16
C PHE A 409 -4.54 1.53 29.40
N ASP A 410 -3.25 1.22 29.22
CA ASP A 410 -2.29 0.99 30.29
C ASP A 410 -1.55 2.29 30.61
N SER A 411 -1.87 2.88 31.77
CA SER A 411 -1.25 4.12 32.26
C SER A 411 0.18 3.97 32.80
N ASP A 412 0.63 2.76 33.15
CA ASP A 412 2.01 2.50 33.61
C ASP A 412 2.97 2.33 32.40
N ALA A 413 2.47 1.82 31.27
CA ALA A 413 3.22 1.65 30.02
C ALA A 413 2.94 2.74 28.96
N ASN A 414 1.91 3.57 29.15
CA ASN A 414 1.41 4.57 28.21
C ASN A 414 1.07 3.98 26.81
N VAL A 415 0.40 2.84 26.80
CA VAL A 415 -0.06 2.17 25.57
C VAL A 415 -1.57 1.95 25.56
N TYR A 416 -2.17 1.90 24.37
CA TYR A 416 -3.59 1.71 24.21
C TYR A 416 -3.94 0.75 23.08
N ASP A 417 -5.17 0.23 23.11
CA ASP A 417 -5.79 -0.51 22.02
C ASP A 417 -7.26 -0.11 21.87
N THR A 418 -7.82 -0.14 20.66
CA THR A 418 -9.23 0.22 20.41
C THR A 418 -10.01 -1.03 20.01
N TYR A 419 -10.69 -1.65 20.97
CA TYR A 419 -11.46 -2.87 20.75
C TYR A 419 -12.63 -2.66 19.79
N ALA A 420 -13.33 -1.52 19.89
CA ALA A 420 -14.46 -1.21 19.03
C ALA A 420 -14.66 0.31 18.88
N SER A 421 -15.18 0.72 17.72
CA SER A 421 -15.60 2.10 17.46
C SER A 421 -16.82 2.10 16.54
N GLU A 422 -17.87 2.83 16.92
CA GLU A 422 -19.13 2.92 16.17
C GLU A 422 -19.42 4.36 15.78
N ARG A 423 -19.98 4.56 14.57
CA ARG A 423 -20.40 5.87 14.07
C ARG A 423 -21.87 5.83 13.76
N VAL A 424 -22.64 6.55 14.57
CA VAL A 424 -24.08 6.39 14.63
C VAL A 424 -24.74 6.92 13.36
N ASP A 425 -25.58 6.06 12.78
CA ASP A 425 -26.47 6.33 11.65
C ASP A 425 -25.88 7.01 10.40
N ARG A 426 -24.74 6.51 9.90
CA ARG A 426 -24.19 6.89 8.57
C ARG A 426 -25.20 6.79 7.40
N GLU A 427 -26.28 6.03 7.58
CA GLU A 427 -27.35 5.78 6.59
C GLU A 427 -28.54 6.74 6.78
N ALA A 428 -28.38 7.80 7.59
CA ALA A 428 -29.34 8.90 7.74
C ALA A 428 -29.14 10.04 6.73
N PHE A 429 -28.21 9.92 5.78
CA PHE A 429 -27.87 11.00 4.85
C PHE A 429 -27.97 10.55 3.39
N ALA A 430 -28.75 11.29 2.61
CA ALA A 430 -28.78 11.19 1.15
C ALA A 430 -27.90 12.28 0.53
N VAL A 431 -27.24 11.94 -0.58
CA VAL A 431 -26.44 12.86 -1.38
C VAL A 431 -26.95 12.86 -2.81
N ASP A 432 -27.28 14.04 -3.32
CA ASP A 432 -27.58 14.30 -4.74
C ASP A 432 -26.55 15.32 -5.26
N TYR A 433 -26.17 15.23 -6.53
CA TYR A 433 -25.14 16.10 -7.11
C TYR A 433 -25.50 16.48 -8.55
N ASP A 434 -25.85 17.76 -8.76
CA ASP A 434 -26.04 18.30 -10.10
C ASP A 434 -24.72 18.89 -10.61
N MET A 435 -24.08 18.15 -11.51
CA MET A 435 -22.82 18.58 -12.12
C MET A 435 -22.93 19.84 -13.00
N ARG A 436 -24.14 20.21 -13.47
CA ARG A 436 -24.34 21.34 -14.39
C ARG A 436 -24.49 22.64 -13.64
N GLU A 437 -24.97 22.55 -12.40
CA GLU A 437 -24.99 23.66 -11.45
C GLU A 437 -23.74 23.65 -10.54
N GLU A 438 -22.91 22.60 -10.62
CA GLU A 438 -21.77 22.31 -9.72
C GLU A 438 -22.19 22.36 -8.24
N THR A 439 -23.36 21.80 -7.94
CA THR A 439 -23.96 21.79 -6.61
C THR A 439 -24.09 20.38 -6.06
N LEU A 440 -23.70 20.20 -4.80
CA LEU A 440 -24.00 19.00 -4.03
C LEU A 440 -25.10 19.32 -3.02
N GLU A 441 -26.18 18.54 -3.05
CA GLU A 441 -27.25 18.58 -2.05
C GLU A 441 -27.06 17.42 -1.06
N LEU A 442 -27.01 17.74 0.23
CA LEU A 442 -26.93 16.78 1.33
C LEU A 442 -28.22 16.91 2.15
N THR A 443 -28.98 15.82 2.26
CA THR A 443 -30.27 15.79 2.97
C THR A 443 -30.24 14.77 4.11
N TYR A 444 -30.77 15.17 5.27
CA TYR A 444 -30.94 14.30 6.43
C TYR A 444 -32.28 13.53 6.35
N GLU A 445 -32.21 12.22 6.07
CA GLU A 445 -33.33 11.28 5.95
C GLU A 445 -33.61 10.49 7.25
N GLY A 446 -33.00 10.87 8.39
CA GLY A 446 -33.24 10.20 9.67
C GLY A 446 -34.70 10.28 10.15
N GLU A 447 -35.20 9.24 10.84
CA GLU A 447 -36.62 9.17 11.23
C GLU A 447 -37.04 10.14 12.36
N ARG A 448 -36.08 10.78 13.03
CA ARG A 448 -36.28 11.69 14.18
C ARG A 448 -35.21 12.78 14.13
N SER A 449 -35.38 13.84 14.90
CA SER A 449 -34.34 14.86 15.05
C SER A 449 -33.04 14.29 15.63
N ALA A 450 -31.91 14.81 15.17
CA ALA A 450 -30.58 14.53 15.73
C ALA A 450 -29.86 15.84 16.07
N ASP A 451 -28.94 15.79 17.04
CA ASP A 451 -28.00 16.88 17.25
C ASP A 451 -26.87 16.78 16.22
N ALA A 452 -26.48 17.92 15.65
CA ALA A 452 -25.41 18.02 14.68
C ALA A 452 -24.30 18.98 15.12
N SER A 453 -24.36 19.51 16.36
CA SER A 453 -23.40 20.50 16.88
C SER A 453 -21.95 20.00 16.84
N ASP A 454 -21.77 18.68 16.93
CA ASP A 454 -20.48 17.99 16.88
C ASP A 454 -20.08 17.58 15.45
N LEU A 455 -20.77 18.09 14.42
CA LEU A 455 -20.47 17.87 13.02
C LEU A 455 -19.88 19.11 12.35
N ARG A 456 -19.10 18.87 11.29
CA ARG A 456 -18.57 19.89 10.40
C ARG A 456 -18.67 19.40 8.96
N LEU A 457 -19.21 20.22 8.08
CA LEU A 457 -19.28 19.94 6.64
C LEU A 457 -18.14 20.66 5.92
N VAL A 458 -17.24 19.89 5.32
CA VAL A 458 -15.98 20.34 4.75
C VAL A 458 -15.98 20.11 3.25
N HIS A 459 -15.83 21.18 2.46
CA HIS A 459 -15.55 21.09 1.03
C HIS A 459 -14.06 21.34 0.78
N ARG A 460 -13.39 20.30 0.28
CA ARG A 460 -11.99 20.31 -0.16
C ARG A 460 -11.98 20.31 -1.69
N GLY A 461 -11.57 21.45 -2.25
CA GLY A 461 -11.36 21.60 -3.70
C GLY A 461 -9.89 21.77 -4.08
N GLU A 462 -9.65 22.00 -5.37
CA GLU A 462 -8.31 22.06 -5.99
C GLU A 462 -7.31 23.11 -5.43
N GLY A 463 -7.72 24.03 -4.55
CA GLY A 463 -6.83 25.05 -3.97
C GLY A 463 -7.27 25.61 -2.62
N ALA A 464 -8.33 25.08 -2.01
CA ALA A 464 -8.80 25.51 -0.70
C ALA A 464 -9.57 24.39 0.01
N VAL A 465 -9.50 24.40 1.34
CA VAL A 465 -10.37 23.63 2.21
C VAL A 465 -11.26 24.64 2.94
N ARG A 466 -12.57 24.54 2.76
CA ARG A 466 -13.56 25.45 3.35
C ARG A 466 -14.58 24.65 4.17
N THR A 467 -14.84 25.10 5.39
CA THR A 467 -16.08 24.76 6.10
C THR A 467 -17.24 25.42 5.35
N VAL A 468 -18.33 24.69 5.14
CA VAL A 468 -19.51 25.13 4.39
C VAL A 468 -20.76 24.67 5.10
N GLY A 469 -21.88 25.35 4.90
CA GLY A 469 -23.16 24.87 5.44
C GLY A 469 -23.24 24.87 6.97
N GLU A 470 -22.58 25.81 7.65
CA GLU A 470 -22.59 25.96 9.12
C GLU A 470 -24.02 25.98 9.68
N GLU A 471 -24.99 26.56 8.95
CA GLU A 471 -26.41 26.56 9.33
C GLU A 471 -27.07 25.17 9.41
N PHE A 472 -26.44 24.14 8.84
CA PHE A 472 -26.85 22.73 8.88
C PHE A 472 -26.18 21.96 10.03
N THR A 473 -25.03 22.44 10.54
CA THR A 473 -24.27 21.78 11.61
C THR A 473 -24.39 22.49 12.97
N ASP A 474 -24.68 23.79 13.04
CA ASP A 474 -24.76 24.57 14.29
C ASP A 474 -26.01 24.28 15.17
N GLY A 475 -26.63 23.08 15.09
CA GLY A 475 -27.81 22.77 15.88
C GLY A 475 -28.47 21.41 15.60
N THR A 476 -29.80 21.38 15.68
CA THR A 476 -30.60 20.15 15.53
C THR A 476 -31.09 19.98 14.09
N LEU A 477 -30.75 18.85 13.46
CA LEU A 477 -31.31 18.43 12.17
C LEU A 477 -32.70 17.80 12.39
N GLU A 478 -33.72 18.29 11.70
CA GLU A 478 -35.03 17.64 11.57
C GLU A 478 -35.08 16.79 10.27
N PRO A 479 -35.95 15.76 10.20
CA PRO A 479 -36.11 14.96 8.98
C PRO A 479 -36.50 15.82 7.76
N ASP A 480 -35.90 15.51 6.60
CA ASP A 480 -35.99 16.30 5.35
C ASP A 480 -35.28 17.68 5.40
N ASP A 481 -34.43 17.97 6.40
CA ASP A 481 -33.53 19.14 6.35
C ASP A 481 -32.39 18.91 5.35
N THR A 482 -32.02 19.97 4.63
CA THR A 482 -31.15 19.91 3.45
C THR A 482 -30.16 21.08 3.43
N VAL A 483 -28.92 20.82 2.99
CA VAL A 483 -27.90 21.84 2.70
C VAL A 483 -27.34 21.67 1.28
N THR A 484 -27.12 22.79 0.59
CA THR A 484 -26.51 22.82 -0.74
C THR A 484 -25.09 23.40 -0.64
N VAL A 485 -24.10 22.67 -1.16
CA VAL A 485 -22.72 23.13 -1.33
C VAL A 485 -22.51 23.53 -2.78
N GLU A 486 -22.17 24.79 -3.02
CA GLU A 486 -21.91 25.37 -4.35
C GLU A 486 -20.43 25.22 -4.77
N ASP A 487 -20.14 25.40 -6.07
CA ASP A 487 -18.82 25.33 -6.71
C ASP A 487 -18.08 23.97 -6.52
N VAL A 488 -18.79 22.84 -6.47
CA VAL A 488 -18.20 21.50 -6.30
C VAL A 488 -17.79 20.94 -7.67
N SER A 489 -16.57 21.22 -8.10
CA SER A 489 -16.06 20.80 -9.42
C SER A 489 -15.53 19.36 -9.44
N ILE A 490 -15.36 18.78 -10.65
CA ILE A 490 -14.84 17.41 -10.82
C ILE A 490 -13.44 17.27 -10.22
N GLY A 491 -13.29 16.35 -9.27
CA GLY A 491 -12.06 16.11 -8.52
C GLY A 491 -12.20 16.42 -7.03
N ASP A 492 -13.04 17.41 -6.70
CA ASP A 492 -13.33 17.90 -5.35
C ASP A 492 -14.02 16.85 -4.47
N SER A 493 -13.93 17.03 -3.15
CA SER A 493 -14.60 16.19 -2.16
C SER A 493 -15.35 17.02 -1.13
N VAL A 494 -16.56 16.58 -0.80
CA VAL A 494 -17.36 17.09 0.32
C VAL A 494 -17.43 16.01 1.39
N GLN A 495 -17.12 16.38 2.63
CA GLN A 495 -16.99 15.48 3.76
C GLN A 495 -17.76 16.04 4.96
N LEU A 496 -18.80 15.32 5.40
CA LEU A 496 -19.39 15.52 6.72
C LEU A 496 -18.55 14.72 7.72
N THR A 497 -17.98 15.37 8.73
CA THR A 497 -17.07 14.79 9.73
C THR A 497 -17.47 15.21 11.14
N PHE A 498 -17.17 14.39 12.15
CA PHE A 498 -17.26 14.83 13.53
C PHE A 498 -16.12 15.82 13.87
N ASP A 499 -16.41 16.84 14.66
CA ASP A 499 -15.48 17.87 15.17
C ASP A 499 -15.28 17.73 16.69
N VAL A 500 -14.91 16.51 17.12
CA VAL A 500 -14.76 16.11 18.53
C VAL A 500 -13.31 15.73 18.89
N GLU A 501 -12.98 15.74 20.19
CA GLU A 501 -11.65 15.39 20.67
C GLU A 501 -11.32 13.87 20.47
N GLN A 502 -10.01 13.56 20.43
CA GLN A 502 -9.49 12.19 20.36
C GLN A 502 -9.75 11.43 21.67
N PRO A 503 -9.83 10.07 21.67
CA PRO A 503 -9.42 9.10 20.64
C PRO A 503 -10.45 8.83 19.54
N SER A 504 -11.63 9.48 19.56
CA SER A 504 -12.67 9.44 18.52
C SER A 504 -12.28 10.18 17.24
N GLY A 505 -11.12 9.85 16.67
CA GLY A 505 -10.53 10.52 15.51
C GLY A 505 -11.37 10.44 14.23
N GLY A 506 -12.12 11.52 13.95
CA GLY A 506 -12.24 12.12 12.61
C GLY A 506 -12.76 11.23 11.48
N GLY A 507 -13.69 10.33 11.78
CA GLY A 507 -14.38 9.59 10.72
C GLY A 507 -15.39 10.46 9.99
N SER A 508 -15.35 10.45 8.65
CA SER A 508 -16.42 11.07 7.87
C SER A 508 -17.68 10.20 7.90
N LEU A 509 -18.80 10.80 8.30
CA LEU A 509 -20.14 10.22 8.17
C LEU A 509 -20.54 10.07 6.70
N VAL A 510 -20.30 11.14 5.92
CA VAL A 510 -20.62 11.21 4.50
C VAL A 510 -19.42 11.76 3.74
N HIS A 511 -18.84 10.94 2.87
CA HIS A 511 -17.77 11.36 1.97
C HIS A 511 -18.21 11.22 0.52
N TYR A 512 -18.52 12.36 -0.10
CA TYR A 512 -18.72 12.45 -1.54
C TYR A 512 -17.44 12.94 -2.22
N ARG A 513 -17.17 12.44 -3.42
CA ARG A 513 -16.13 12.99 -4.30
C ARG A 513 -16.70 13.13 -5.70
N ALA A 514 -16.75 14.35 -6.22
CA ALA A 514 -17.17 14.63 -7.58
C ALA A 514 -16.22 13.93 -8.55
N ARG A 515 -16.76 13.06 -9.39
CA ARG A 515 -16.01 12.22 -10.34
C ARG A 515 -16.66 12.28 -11.70
N PRO A 516 -15.88 12.15 -12.79
CA PRO A 516 -16.47 11.93 -14.11
C PRO A 516 -17.23 10.58 -14.14
N PRO A 517 -18.21 10.43 -15.04
CA PRO A 517 -18.87 9.16 -15.30
C PRO A 517 -17.83 8.12 -15.74
N ARG A 518 -18.04 6.86 -15.32
CA ARG A 518 -17.10 5.78 -15.62
C ARG A 518 -17.36 5.25 -17.02
N VAL A 519 -16.30 5.23 -17.81
CA VAL A 519 -16.27 4.57 -19.12
C VAL A 519 -15.06 3.66 -19.13
N TRP A 520 -15.22 2.43 -19.59
CA TRP A 520 -14.14 1.47 -19.73
C TRP A 520 -13.84 1.23 -21.21
N ILE A 521 -12.56 1.21 -21.56
CA ILE A 521 -12.09 0.81 -22.88
C ILE A 521 -11.36 -0.53 -22.70
N HIS A 522 -11.74 -1.54 -23.46
CA HIS A 522 -11.13 -2.86 -23.43
C HIS A 522 -10.78 -3.32 -24.85
N SER A 523 -9.60 -3.90 -25.05
CA SER A 523 -9.22 -4.55 -26.31
C SER A 523 -9.25 -6.07 -26.15
N HIS A 524 -10.29 -6.70 -26.70
CA HIS A 524 -10.51 -8.14 -26.72
C HIS A 524 -9.88 -8.80 -27.96
N ALA A 525 -9.63 -10.12 -27.88
CA ALA A 525 -9.00 -10.88 -28.96
C ALA A 525 -9.96 -11.30 -30.08
N GLU A 526 -11.26 -11.41 -29.79
CA GLU A 526 -12.27 -11.88 -30.74
C GLU A 526 -13.17 -10.73 -31.23
N ASP A 527 -13.46 -9.75 -30.37
CA ASP A 527 -14.40 -8.64 -30.64
C ASP A 527 -13.70 -7.29 -30.95
N GLY A 528 -12.38 -7.22 -30.80
CA GLY A 528 -11.61 -5.99 -31.00
C GLY A 528 -11.72 -5.03 -29.81
N THR A 529 -11.63 -3.71 -30.06
CA THR A 529 -11.75 -2.69 -29.01
C THR A 529 -13.20 -2.31 -28.78
N THR A 530 -13.66 -2.40 -27.53
CA THR A 530 -14.99 -2.00 -27.09
C THR A 530 -14.90 -0.88 -26.05
N VAL A 531 -15.91 -0.02 -26.04
CA VAL A 531 -16.06 1.09 -25.09
C VAL A 531 -17.39 0.91 -24.38
N ARG A 532 -17.38 0.75 -23.05
CA ARG A 532 -18.57 0.45 -22.25
C ARG A 532 -18.84 1.53 -21.21
N TYR A 533 -20.08 2.02 -21.17
CA TYR A 533 -20.55 2.95 -20.15
C TYR A 533 -20.90 2.21 -18.85
N ASP A 534 -20.37 2.68 -17.73
CA ASP A 534 -20.44 2.06 -16.40
C ASP A 534 -20.83 3.13 -15.36
N GLY A 535 -21.59 4.15 -15.80
CA GLY A 535 -22.16 5.17 -14.94
C GLY A 535 -23.49 4.74 -14.31
N GLU A 536 -23.69 5.11 -13.05
CA GLU A 536 -24.88 4.77 -12.25
C GLU A 536 -26.14 5.53 -12.72
N GLU A 537 -25.95 6.72 -13.30
CA GLU A 537 -27.00 7.55 -13.88
C GLU A 537 -27.13 7.36 -15.40
N SER A 538 -28.34 7.60 -15.92
CA SER A 538 -28.54 7.66 -17.37
C SER A 538 -28.24 9.06 -17.92
N ARG A 539 -27.37 9.13 -18.95
CA ARG A 539 -26.85 10.39 -19.53
C ARG A 539 -27.08 10.42 -21.06
N PRO A 540 -27.23 11.59 -21.71
CA PRO A 540 -27.41 11.65 -23.17
C PRO A 540 -26.22 11.04 -23.92
N ALA A 541 -26.48 10.22 -24.94
CA ALA A 541 -25.41 9.54 -25.67
C ALA A 541 -24.53 10.50 -26.49
N ASP A 542 -25.09 11.63 -26.93
CA ASP A 542 -24.36 12.70 -27.65
C ASP A 542 -23.47 13.56 -26.74
N ALA A 543 -23.56 13.39 -25.41
CA ALA A 543 -22.60 13.97 -24.47
C ALA A 543 -21.25 13.24 -24.48
N PHE A 544 -21.14 12.05 -25.07
CA PHE A 544 -19.90 11.27 -25.15
C PHE A 544 -19.40 11.18 -26.58
N VAL A 545 -18.14 11.52 -26.79
CA VAL A 545 -17.48 11.46 -28.10
C VAL A 545 -16.23 10.61 -27.99
N THR A 546 -16.24 9.49 -28.70
CA THR A 546 -15.11 8.57 -28.81
C THR A 546 -14.16 9.07 -29.90
N LEU A 547 -12.89 9.16 -29.54
CA LEU A 547 -11.79 9.63 -30.38
C LEU A 547 -10.79 8.50 -30.59
N LEU A 548 -10.19 8.47 -31.78
CA LEU A 548 -9.02 7.68 -32.14
C LEU A 548 -7.92 8.67 -32.55
N ASP A 549 -6.79 8.66 -31.84
CA ASP A 549 -5.66 9.57 -32.04
C ASP A 549 -6.07 11.07 -32.06
N GLY A 550 -7.12 11.41 -31.29
CA GLY A 550 -7.70 12.76 -31.21
C GLY A 550 -8.73 13.12 -32.28
N GLU A 551 -9.00 12.23 -33.25
CA GLU A 551 -10.05 12.42 -34.27
C GLU A 551 -11.30 11.58 -33.94
N PRO A 552 -12.54 12.07 -34.12
CA PRO A 552 -13.75 11.29 -33.83
C PRO A 552 -13.84 9.99 -34.65
N THR A 553 -14.16 8.88 -33.99
CA THR A 553 -14.38 7.58 -34.62
C THR A 553 -15.62 7.56 -35.52
N ASP A 554 -15.62 6.69 -36.55
CA ASP A 554 -16.74 6.49 -37.48
C ASP A 554 -18.03 5.95 -36.81
N ALA A 555 -17.89 5.37 -35.61
CA ALA A 555 -18.99 4.93 -34.75
C ALA A 555 -18.94 5.68 -33.42
N GLN A 556 -20.09 6.15 -32.95
CA GLN A 556 -20.29 6.86 -31.68
C GLN A 556 -21.46 6.25 -30.92
N PHE A 557 -21.48 6.40 -29.59
CA PHE A 557 -22.64 6.01 -28.76
C PHE A 557 -23.95 6.62 -29.27
N ALA A 558 -23.91 7.87 -29.74
CA ALA A 558 -25.05 8.61 -30.30
C ALA A 558 -25.58 8.09 -31.65
N ASP A 559 -24.88 7.17 -32.32
CA ASP A 559 -25.38 6.52 -33.55
C ASP A 559 -26.33 5.35 -33.24
N GLU A 560 -26.19 4.73 -32.06
CA GLU A 560 -26.92 3.54 -31.63
C GLU A 560 -27.92 3.82 -30.48
N HIS A 561 -27.60 4.79 -29.61
CA HIS A 561 -28.34 5.12 -28.40
C HIS A 561 -28.77 6.60 -28.37
N ASP A 562 -29.97 6.88 -27.83
CA ASP A 562 -30.38 8.27 -27.51
C ASP A 562 -29.84 8.72 -26.13
N ALA A 563 -29.71 7.78 -25.18
CA ALA A 563 -29.15 7.97 -23.85
C ALA A 563 -28.50 6.67 -23.39
N LEU A 564 -27.40 6.78 -22.66
CA LEU A 564 -26.66 5.67 -22.08
C LEU A 564 -27.19 5.35 -20.69
N SER A 565 -27.41 4.07 -20.41
CA SER A 565 -27.55 3.49 -19.07
C SER A 565 -26.49 2.39 -18.88
N GLY A 566 -26.24 1.98 -17.64
CA GLY A 566 -25.13 1.07 -17.30
C GLY A 566 -25.12 -0.21 -18.15
N ASP A 567 -23.90 -0.67 -18.49
CA ASP A 567 -23.58 -1.79 -19.38
C ASP A 567 -23.78 -1.57 -20.89
N GLU A 568 -24.14 -0.37 -21.35
CA GLU A 568 -24.21 -0.07 -22.78
C GLU A 568 -22.82 0.04 -23.43
N GLU A 569 -22.63 -0.63 -24.57
CA GLU A 569 -21.33 -0.84 -25.23
C GLU A 569 -21.32 -0.35 -26.69
N LEU A 570 -20.24 0.32 -27.08
CA LEU A 570 -19.88 0.71 -28.43
C LEU A 570 -18.71 -0.15 -28.92
N VAL A 571 -18.91 -0.89 -30.01
CA VAL A 571 -17.89 -1.77 -30.60
C VAL A 571 -17.13 -1.02 -31.71
N LEU A 572 -15.86 -0.71 -31.47
CA LEU A 572 -14.98 -0.07 -32.46
C LEU A 572 -14.27 -1.09 -33.38
N GLY A 573 -14.19 -2.35 -32.95
CA GLY A 573 -13.58 -3.46 -33.70
C GLY A 573 -12.05 -3.43 -33.70
N GLU A 574 -11.42 -4.01 -34.73
CA GLU A 574 -9.95 -4.09 -34.83
C GLU A 574 -9.34 -2.72 -35.20
N LEU A 575 -8.72 -2.07 -34.22
CA LEU A 575 -8.01 -0.81 -34.38
C LEU A 575 -6.51 -1.04 -34.72
N PRO A 576 -5.78 -0.01 -35.22
CA PRO A 576 -4.33 -0.06 -35.35
C PRO A 576 -3.69 -0.20 -33.96
N LEU A 577 -2.60 -0.97 -33.87
CA LEU A 577 -1.82 -1.04 -32.63
C LEU A 577 -1.07 0.28 -32.41
N GLY A 578 -0.91 0.70 -31.15
CA GLY A 578 -0.27 1.97 -30.78
C GLY A 578 -1.13 3.22 -31.00
N SER A 579 -2.31 3.11 -31.61
CA SER A 579 -3.30 4.20 -31.61
C SER A 579 -3.89 4.37 -30.21
N THR A 580 -4.20 5.61 -29.83
CA THR A 580 -4.88 5.93 -28.56
C THR A 580 -6.38 6.10 -28.79
N VAL A 581 -7.19 5.30 -28.10
CA VAL A 581 -8.63 5.53 -27.97
C VAL A 581 -8.89 6.39 -26.74
N ALA A 582 -9.66 7.45 -26.89
CA ALA A 582 -10.09 8.30 -25.79
C ALA A 582 -11.60 8.52 -25.86
N VAL A 583 -12.24 8.75 -24.70
CA VAL A 583 -13.65 9.16 -24.63
C VAL A 583 -13.71 10.53 -23.97
N GLU A 584 -14.09 11.53 -24.74
CA GLU A 584 -14.42 12.86 -24.24
C GLU A 584 -15.87 12.91 -23.79
N TRP A 585 -16.09 13.48 -22.62
CA TRP A 585 -17.39 13.85 -22.10
C TRP A 585 -17.56 15.37 -22.21
N ARG A 586 -18.65 15.79 -22.86
CA ARG A 586 -18.91 17.16 -23.34
C ARG A 586 -20.16 17.79 -22.72
N GLU A 587 -20.69 17.19 -21.65
CA GLU A 587 -21.67 17.82 -20.78
C GLU A 587 -21.10 18.97 -19.92
N PRO A 588 -19.85 18.91 -19.37
CA PRO A 588 -19.24 20.08 -18.73
C PRO A 588 -18.81 21.15 -19.76
N ASP A 589 -18.72 22.41 -19.32
CA ASP A 589 -18.33 23.56 -20.15
C ASP A 589 -16.93 23.41 -20.78
N GLU A 590 -16.00 22.75 -20.09
CA GLU A 590 -14.72 22.27 -20.64
C GLU A 590 -14.76 20.73 -20.79
N PRO A 591 -14.61 20.17 -22.00
CA PRO A 591 -14.64 18.72 -22.22
C PRO A 591 -13.59 17.96 -21.41
N VAL A 592 -14.02 16.87 -20.75
CA VAL A 592 -13.16 16.03 -19.91
C VAL A 592 -12.93 14.69 -20.58
N VAL A 593 -11.67 14.25 -20.69
CA VAL A 593 -11.35 12.87 -21.10
C VAL A 593 -11.64 11.94 -19.92
N VAL A 594 -12.67 11.09 -20.05
CA VAL A 594 -13.14 10.19 -18.99
C VAL A 594 -12.55 8.79 -19.08
N ALA A 595 -12.02 8.41 -20.24
CA ALA A 595 -11.23 7.21 -20.47
C ALA A 595 -10.18 7.46 -21.57
N GLU A 596 -8.98 6.88 -21.41
CA GLU A 596 -7.88 6.91 -22.37
C GLU A 596 -7.19 5.53 -22.35
N HIS A 597 -6.99 4.91 -23.50
CA HIS A 597 -6.40 3.58 -23.65
C HIS A 597 -5.62 3.46 -24.96
N GLU A 598 -4.34 3.08 -24.87
CA GLU A 598 -3.54 2.67 -26.02
C GLU A 598 -4.02 1.30 -26.51
N VAL A 599 -4.18 1.14 -27.82
CA VAL A 599 -4.54 -0.16 -28.44
C VAL A 599 -3.32 -1.07 -28.44
N VAL A 600 -3.23 -1.92 -27.43
CA VAL A 600 -2.13 -2.86 -27.22
C VAL A 600 -2.34 -4.20 -27.93
N PRO A 601 -1.27 -4.93 -28.29
CA PRO A 601 -1.39 -6.30 -28.76
C PRO A 601 -1.94 -7.24 -27.68
N ASN A 602 -2.91 -8.07 -28.08
CA ASN A 602 -3.44 -9.17 -27.27
C ASN A 602 -2.62 -10.48 -27.42
N THR A 603 -1.47 -10.40 -28.08
CA THR A 603 -0.59 -11.50 -28.45
C THR A 603 0.08 -12.12 -27.22
N ARG A 604 0.05 -13.45 -27.15
CA ARG A 604 0.63 -14.23 -26.04
C ARG A 604 1.71 -15.17 -26.57
N ALA A 605 2.89 -15.11 -25.99
CA ALA A 605 4.00 -16.01 -26.29
C ALA A 605 4.27 -16.97 -25.12
N SER A 606 4.59 -18.23 -25.43
CA SER A 606 5.19 -19.18 -24.49
C SER A 606 6.70 -19.22 -24.73
N ILE A 607 7.49 -19.17 -23.65
CA ILE A 607 8.95 -19.26 -23.70
C ILE A 607 9.38 -20.49 -22.89
N GLU A 608 9.98 -21.46 -23.55
CA GLU A 608 10.54 -22.68 -22.95
C GLU A 608 12.08 -22.60 -23.03
N TYR A 609 12.78 -23.12 -22.03
CA TYR A 609 14.25 -23.15 -21.99
C TYR A 609 14.76 -24.58 -22.16
N ASP A 610 15.72 -24.77 -23.07
CA ASP A 610 16.46 -26.00 -23.28
C ASP A 610 17.81 -25.91 -22.55
N PRO A 611 18.02 -26.68 -21.46
CA PRO A 611 19.26 -26.63 -20.68
C PRO A 611 20.46 -27.28 -21.40
N GLU A 612 20.23 -28.32 -22.22
CA GLU A 612 21.29 -28.99 -22.98
C GLU A 612 21.87 -28.02 -24.04
N ALA A 613 21.00 -27.25 -24.69
CA ALA A 613 21.36 -26.29 -25.72
C ALA A 613 21.80 -24.91 -25.17
N GLY A 614 21.27 -24.49 -24.03
CA GLY A 614 21.42 -23.13 -23.52
C GLY A 614 20.59 -22.09 -24.30
N GLU A 615 19.47 -22.52 -24.89
CA GLU A 615 18.62 -21.71 -25.77
C GLU A 615 17.18 -21.64 -25.24
N VAL A 616 16.50 -20.52 -25.46
CA VAL A 616 15.05 -20.44 -25.31
C VAL A 616 14.37 -20.66 -26.65
N THR A 617 13.29 -21.43 -26.67
CA THR A 617 12.34 -21.46 -27.79
C THR A 617 11.14 -20.58 -27.44
N VAL A 618 10.91 -19.54 -28.24
CA VAL A 618 9.74 -18.66 -28.13
C VAL A 618 8.71 -19.12 -29.16
N ARG A 619 7.47 -19.42 -28.73
CA ARG A 619 6.37 -19.83 -29.62
C ARG A 619 5.14 -18.95 -29.43
N HIS A 620 4.47 -18.61 -30.53
CA HIS A 620 3.21 -17.90 -30.49
C HIS A 620 2.08 -18.80 -29.98
N ARG A 621 1.36 -18.37 -28.94
CA ARG A 621 0.25 -19.13 -28.33
C ARG A 621 -1.13 -18.66 -28.78
N GLY A 622 -1.29 -17.39 -29.14
CA GLY A 622 -2.56 -16.81 -29.58
C GLY A 622 -2.56 -15.29 -29.58
N GLY A 623 -3.58 -14.69 -30.19
CA GLY A 623 -3.68 -13.24 -30.44
C GLY A 623 -3.28 -12.86 -31.86
N ARG A 624 -3.07 -11.56 -32.07
CA ARG A 624 -2.78 -10.96 -33.39
C ARG A 624 -1.33 -11.24 -33.84
N THR A 625 -1.14 -11.45 -35.15
CA THR A 625 0.20 -11.47 -35.77
C THR A 625 0.86 -10.10 -35.64
N LEU A 626 2.12 -10.05 -35.18
CA LEU A 626 2.87 -8.82 -34.98
C LEU A 626 4.09 -8.74 -35.91
N PRO A 627 4.48 -7.56 -36.41
CA PRO A 627 5.74 -7.40 -37.14
C PRO A 627 6.92 -7.58 -36.18
N THR A 628 7.90 -8.40 -36.53
CA THR A 628 9.04 -8.68 -35.64
C THR A 628 9.96 -7.48 -35.42
N SER A 629 9.86 -6.44 -36.24
CA SER A 629 10.54 -5.15 -36.04
C SER A 629 10.00 -4.33 -34.87
N GLU A 630 8.83 -4.69 -34.32
CA GLU A 630 8.23 -4.11 -33.12
C GLU A 630 8.30 -5.08 -31.93
N LEU A 631 9.11 -6.14 -32.03
CA LEU A 631 9.31 -7.14 -30.99
C LEU A 631 10.77 -7.18 -30.55
N GLU A 632 10.98 -7.14 -29.24
CA GLU A 632 12.30 -7.34 -28.64
C GLU A 632 12.27 -8.54 -27.68
N LEU A 633 13.29 -9.40 -27.79
CA LEU A 633 13.56 -10.46 -26.82
C LEU A 633 14.67 -9.97 -25.87
N GLU A 634 14.32 -9.86 -24.60
CA GLU A 634 15.21 -9.39 -23.54
C GLU A 634 15.69 -10.54 -22.65
N ALA A 635 16.94 -10.45 -22.18
CA ALA A 635 17.47 -11.23 -21.07
C ALA A 635 18.03 -10.29 -19.99
N GLY A 636 17.23 -10.00 -18.97
CA GLY A 636 17.55 -8.98 -17.96
C GLY A 636 17.48 -7.55 -18.51
N ARG A 637 18.59 -6.78 -18.40
CA ARG A 637 18.72 -5.41 -18.93
C ARG A 637 19.13 -5.35 -20.41
N THR A 638 19.27 -6.48 -21.11
CA THR A 638 19.95 -6.51 -22.42
C THR A 638 19.13 -7.28 -23.45
N PRO A 639 18.95 -6.73 -24.66
CA PRO A 639 18.42 -7.48 -25.79
C PRO A 639 19.31 -8.70 -26.08
N THR A 640 18.72 -9.85 -26.39
CA THR A 640 19.46 -11.04 -26.79
C THR A 640 20.20 -10.86 -28.13
N ASP A 641 21.32 -11.56 -28.33
CA ASP A 641 22.12 -11.51 -29.57
C ASP A 641 21.35 -11.95 -30.82
N VAL A 642 20.29 -12.75 -30.65
CA VAL A 642 19.32 -13.13 -31.68
C VAL A 642 18.00 -12.48 -31.32
N GLN A 643 17.45 -11.67 -32.22
CA GLN A 643 16.15 -11.01 -32.08
C GLN A 643 15.09 -11.68 -32.95
N PRO A 644 13.78 -11.50 -32.66
CA PRO A 644 12.71 -12.05 -33.50
C PRO A 644 12.86 -11.70 -34.99
N ALA A 645 13.35 -10.49 -35.28
CA ALA A 645 13.57 -9.96 -36.62
C ALA A 645 14.76 -10.59 -37.39
N ASP A 646 15.62 -11.38 -36.73
CA ASP A 646 16.71 -12.10 -37.38
C ASP A 646 16.24 -13.42 -38.00
N GLU A 647 15.22 -14.07 -37.41
CA GLU A 647 14.68 -15.36 -37.87
C GLU A 647 13.35 -15.23 -38.64
N LEU A 648 12.52 -14.23 -38.31
CA LEU A 648 11.14 -14.08 -38.79
C LEU A 648 10.83 -12.65 -39.27
N ASP A 649 10.02 -12.50 -40.33
CA ASP A 649 9.49 -11.20 -40.78
C ASP A 649 8.25 -10.76 -39.97
N GLU A 650 7.43 -11.72 -39.53
CA GLU A 650 6.21 -11.54 -38.72
C GLU A 650 6.15 -12.69 -37.69
N PHE A 651 5.51 -12.45 -36.53
CA PHE A 651 5.31 -13.45 -35.47
C PHE A 651 3.81 -13.69 -35.28
N GLY A 652 3.32 -14.82 -35.79
CA GLY A 652 1.90 -15.20 -35.76
C GLY A 652 1.68 -16.68 -35.41
N PRO A 653 0.46 -17.20 -35.62
CA PRO A 653 0.11 -18.58 -35.28
C PRO A 653 1.04 -19.61 -35.95
N ASP A 654 1.43 -20.62 -35.17
CA ASP A 654 2.42 -21.66 -35.52
C ASP A 654 3.89 -21.18 -35.69
N ASP A 655 4.18 -19.87 -35.56
CA ASP A 655 5.56 -19.38 -35.61
C ASP A 655 6.31 -19.61 -34.29
N SER A 656 7.61 -19.91 -34.44
CA SER A 656 8.56 -20.06 -33.34
C SER A 656 9.97 -19.73 -33.79
N PHE A 657 10.74 -19.14 -32.91
CA PHE A 657 12.16 -18.82 -33.10
C PHE A 657 12.96 -19.22 -31.84
N SER A 658 14.27 -19.38 -31.99
CA SER A 658 15.16 -19.78 -30.88
C SER A 658 16.29 -18.79 -30.68
N ALA A 659 16.64 -18.53 -29.42
CA ALA A 659 17.71 -17.60 -29.06
C ALA A 659 18.60 -18.15 -27.93
N PRO A 660 19.93 -18.01 -28.00
CA PRO A 660 20.83 -18.37 -26.91
C PRO A 660 20.64 -17.42 -25.72
N VAL A 661 20.47 -17.97 -24.52
CA VAL A 661 20.29 -17.20 -23.29
C VAL A 661 21.00 -17.89 -22.13
N PRO A 662 21.78 -17.16 -21.30
CA PRO A 662 22.38 -17.76 -20.11
C PRO A 662 21.34 -18.34 -19.13
N PRO A 663 21.68 -19.41 -18.39
CA PRO A 663 20.84 -19.91 -17.30
C PRO A 663 20.60 -18.83 -16.23
N LEU A 664 19.57 -19.01 -15.40
CA LEU A 664 19.21 -18.10 -14.31
C LEU A 664 18.99 -16.65 -14.77
N SER A 665 18.42 -16.48 -15.97
CA SER A 665 18.06 -15.19 -16.58
C SER A 665 16.55 -15.06 -16.67
N ARG A 666 16.00 -13.89 -16.32
CA ARG A 666 14.60 -13.59 -16.65
C ARG A 666 14.50 -13.12 -18.10
N VAL A 667 13.80 -13.91 -18.92
CA VAL A 667 13.59 -13.67 -20.35
C VAL A 667 12.19 -13.13 -20.57
N ARG A 668 12.05 -12.13 -21.44
CA ARG A 668 10.76 -11.52 -21.79
C ARG A 668 10.69 -11.25 -23.29
N LEU A 669 9.55 -11.53 -23.90
CA LEU A 669 9.19 -11.00 -25.21
C LEU A 669 8.33 -9.75 -25.00
N VAL A 670 8.76 -8.65 -25.57
CA VAL A 670 8.18 -7.32 -25.41
C VAL A 670 7.76 -6.77 -26.77
N TRP A 671 6.61 -6.13 -26.84
CA TRP A 671 6.22 -5.29 -27.98
C TRP A 671 6.57 -3.84 -27.71
N THR A 672 7.30 -3.23 -28.64
CA THR A 672 7.91 -1.89 -28.56
C THR A 672 7.33 -0.93 -29.61
N GLY A 673 6.21 -1.30 -30.25
CA GLY A 673 5.55 -0.49 -31.29
C GLY A 673 4.63 0.63 -30.78
N GLY A 674 4.52 0.80 -29.46
CA GLY A 674 3.66 1.79 -28.80
C GLY A 674 4.42 2.92 -28.11
N ASP A 675 3.70 3.78 -27.38
CA ASP A 675 4.27 4.77 -26.45
C ASP A 675 4.86 4.11 -25.19
N ARG A 676 4.55 2.83 -24.96
CA ARG A 676 5.05 2.01 -23.85
C ARG A 676 5.38 0.60 -24.31
N ASP A 677 6.27 -0.04 -23.58
CA ASP A 677 6.63 -1.44 -23.74
C ASP A 677 5.58 -2.37 -23.14
N HIS A 678 5.11 -3.36 -23.90
CA HIS A 678 4.07 -4.30 -23.45
C HIS A 678 4.56 -5.76 -23.46
N HIS A 679 4.44 -6.44 -22.32
CA HIS A 679 4.93 -7.82 -22.16
C HIS A 679 3.98 -8.85 -22.78
N LEU A 680 4.47 -9.60 -23.78
CA LEU A 680 3.71 -10.65 -24.48
C LEU A 680 3.92 -12.05 -23.87
N GLY A 681 5.03 -12.26 -23.18
CA GLY A 681 5.38 -13.53 -22.55
C GLY A 681 6.73 -13.44 -21.82
N GLY A 682 6.98 -14.36 -20.91
CA GLY A 682 8.24 -14.37 -20.16
C GLY A 682 8.42 -15.63 -19.32
N THR A 683 9.69 -15.95 -19.02
CA THR A 683 10.08 -17.06 -18.15
C THR A 683 11.36 -16.71 -17.38
N THR A 684 11.79 -17.60 -16.48
CA THR A 684 13.14 -17.58 -15.91
C THR A 684 13.84 -18.84 -16.40
N THR A 685 15.01 -18.72 -17.03
CA THR A 685 15.76 -19.87 -17.55
C THR A 685 16.32 -20.71 -16.40
N ALA A 686 16.46 -22.01 -16.64
CA ALA A 686 17.12 -22.95 -15.74
C ALA A 686 16.57 -23.00 -14.29
N ARG A 687 15.24 -23.03 -14.11
CA ARG A 687 14.63 -23.08 -12.75
C ARG A 687 15.06 -24.32 -11.96
N ASP A 688 15.13 -25.45 -12.64
CA ASP A 688 15.48 -26.75 -12.09
C ASP A 688 17.02 -26.96 -11.97
N ALA A 689 17.83 -25.92 -12.20
CA ALA A 689 19.29 -25.99 -12.11
C ALA A 689 19.84 -25.87 -10.68
N VAL A 690 18.98 -25.90 -9.66
CA VAL A 690 19.36 -25.92 -8.24
C VAL A 690 18.71 -27.09 -7.53
N ALA A 691 19.47 -27.75 -6.66
CA ALA A 691 18.97 -28.79 -5.76
C ALA A 691 19.36 -28.47 -4.32
N ALA A 692 18.61 -28.99 -3.35
CA ALA A 692 18.94 -28.86 -1.94
C ALA A 692 19.14 -30.21 -1.26
N THR A 693 19.98 -30.22 -0.23
CA THR A 693 20.12 -31.29 0.76
C THR A 693 19.93 -30.68 2.15
N TYR A 694 19.12 -31.28 3.00
CA TYR A 694 18.94 -30.85 4.39
C TYR A 694 19.66 -31.81 5.36
N ASP A 695 20.44 -31.26 6.28
CA ASP A 695 21.08 -31.98 7.39
C ASP A 695 20.42 -31.51 8.70
N ALA A 696 19.66 -32.40 9.32
CA ALA A 696 18.93 -32.12 10.55
C ALA A 696 19.80 -32.17 11.82
N ASP A 697 20.95 -32.85 11.79
CA ASP A 697 21.89 -32.86 12.92
C ASP A 697 22.71 -31.55 12.97
N ALA A 698 22.88 -30.90 11.81
CA ALA A 698 23.56 -29.62 11.66
C ALA A 698 22.63 -28.40 11.62
N GLU A 699 21.30 -28.61 11.56
CA GLU A 699 20.28 -27.56 11.30
C GLU A 699 20.63 -26.69 10.09
N ALA A 700 21.11 -27.33 9.01
CA ALA A 700 21.69 -26.65 7.85
C ALA A 700 21.20 -27.20 6.51
N MET A 701 21.01 -26.31 5.53
CA MET A 701 20.63 -26.68 4.17
C MET A 701 21.75 -26.35 3.18
N THR A 702 22.26 -27.38 2.48
CA THR A 702 23.22 -27.20 1.38
C THR A 702 22.47 -27.09 0.06
N ILE A 703 22.71 -26.00 -0.67
CA ILE A 703 22.18 -25.76 -2.01
C ILE A 703 23.28 -26.02 -3.03
N GLU A 704 23.01 -26.82 -4.04
CA GLU A 704 23.92 -27.23 -5.11
C GLU A 704 23.42 -26.70 -6.45
N TYR A 705 24.31 -26.09 -7.24
CA TYR A 705 24.05 -25.81 -8.64
C TYR A 705 24.25 -27.08 -9.48
N ILE A 706 23.18 -27.54 -10.12
CA ILE A 706 23.14 -28.77 -10.94
C ILE A 706 22.90 -28.48 -12.43
N GLY A 707 23.00 -27.22 -12.85
CA GLY A 707 22.83 -26.83 -14.24
C GLY A 707 24.02 -27.22 -15.12
N GLU A 708 23.72 -27.73 -16.32
CA GLU A 708 24.74 -28.16 -17.30
C GLU A 708 25.52 -26.99 -17.95
N GLN A 709 24.96 -25.78 -17.89
CA GLN A 709 25.56 -24.56 -18.43
C GLN A 709 26.18 -23.71 -17.30
N PRO A 710 27.29 -22.99 -17.53
CA PRO A 710 27.84 -22.07 -16.55
C PRO A 710 26.87 -20.91 -16.29
N ALA A 711 26.74 -20.50 -15.02
CA ALA A 711 25.86 -19.41 -14.60
C ALA A 711 26.58 -18.31 -13.83
N ASP A 712 25.97 -17.13 -13.83
CA ASP A 712 26.43 -15.95 -13.10
C ASP A 712 25.91 -16.00 -11.64
N PRO A 713 26.80 -16.16 -10.64
CA PRO A 713 26.41 -16.27 -9.24
C PRO A 713 25.81 -14.99 -8.66
N GLU A 714 26.09 -13.81 -9.24
CA GLU A 714 25.55 -12.53 -8.77
C GLU A 714 24.03 -12.43 -8.97
N ARG A 715 23.42 -13.36 -9.71
CA ARG A 715 21.97 -13.43 -9.98
C ARG A 715 21.20 -14.21 -8.94
N LEU A 716 21.84 -15.15 -8.24
CA LEU A 716 21.15 -15.92 -7.20
C LEU A 716 21.03 -15.11 -5.92
N ARG A 717 19.89 -15.23 -5.24
CA ARG A 717 19.69 -14.85 -3.85
C ARG A 717 19.08 -16.02 -3.11
N VAL A 718 19.53 -16.22 -1.89
CA VAL A 718 19.07 -17.29 -1.00
C VAL A 718 18.54 -16.61 0.25
N SER A 719 17.32 -16.93 0.65
CA SER A 719 16.68 -16.35 1.84
C SER A 719 15.93 -17.42 2.63
N VAL A 720 16.00 -17.36 3.96
CA VAL A 720 15.26 -18.25 4.86
C VAL A 720 13.94 -17.57 5.24
N SER A 721 12.83 -18.27 5.00
CA SER A 721 11.49 -17.87 5.42
C SER A 721 11.05 -18.75 6.58
N GLY A 722 10.99 -18.16 7.78
CA GLY A 722 10.75 -18.88 9.04
C GLY A 722 9.93 -18.09 10.04
N THR A 723 9.39 -18.78 11.06
CA THR A 723 8.42 -18.21 12.02
C THR A 723 9.04 -17.32 13.12
N GLY A 724 10.37 -17.20 13.16
CA GLY A 724 11.09 -16.41 14.18
C GLY A 724 12.25 -15.55 13.66
N ALA A 725 12.52 -15.54 12.35
CA ALA A 725 13.56 -14.69 11.78
C ALA A 725 13.08 -13.23 11.69
N PRO A 726 13.85 -12.24 12.17
CA PRO A 726 13.50 -10.84 11.94
C PRO A 726 13.52 -10.57 10.43
N ARG A 727 12.47 -9.92 9.92
CA ARG A 727 12.40 -9.49 8.52
C ARG A 727 13.35 -8.32 8.27
N GLY A 728 14.65 -8.61 8.29
CA GLY A 728 15.68 -7.72 7.79
C GLY A 728 15.32 -7.31 6.35
N ARG A 729 15.40 -6.01 6.06
CA ARG A 729 15.01 -5.46 4.75
C ARG A 729 15.81 -6.19 3.65
N GLU A 730 15.12 -6.75 2.65
CA GLU A 730 15.72 -7.54 1.54
C GLU A 730 16.52 -6.70 0.53
N ARG A 731 17.25 -5.68 1.00
CA ARG A 731 18.12 -4.84 0.19
C ARG A 731 19.54 -4.97 0.73
N GLU A 732 20.48 -5.23 -0.19
CA GLU A 732 21.93 -5.23 0.06
C GLU A 732 22.51 -6.44 0.83
N GLN A 733 21.91 -7.64 0.69
CA GLN A 733 22.67 -8.88 0.90
C GLN A 733 23.32 -9.34 -0.42
N GLU A 734 24.65 -9.45 -0.37
CA GLU A 734 25.51 -10.03 -1.41
C GLU A 734 25.07 -11.48 -1.70
N SER A 735 25.23 -11.96 -2.93
CA SER A 735 24.87 -13.35 -3.25
C SER A 735 25.80 -14.30 -2.49
N ALA A 736 25.22 -15.20 -1.70
CA ALA A 736 25.99 -16.22 -0.97
C ALA A 736 26.81 -17.12 -1.92
N PHE A 737 26.37 -17.27 -3.17
CA PHE A 737 27.15 -17.92 -4.23
C PHE A 737 28.26 -17.01 -4.78
N ALA A 738 28.04 -15.70 -4.96
CA ALA A 738 29.05 -14.78 -5.48
C ALA A 738 30.19 -14.49 -4.48
N ALA A 739 29.93 -14.66 -3.18
CA ALA A 739 30.96 -14.59 -2.15
C ALA A 739 32.02 -15.71 -2.27
N GLU A 740 31.65 -16.88 -2.79
CA GLU A 740 32.53 -18.06 -2.91
C GLU A 740 32.99 -18.33 -4.36
N TYR A 741 32.21 -17.93 -5.37
CA TYR A 741 32.41 -18.28 -6.79
C TYR A 741 32.31 -17.06 -7.72
N ASP A 742 33.21 -16.94 -8.70
CA ASP A 742 33.11 -15.96 -9.80
C ASP A 742 32.20 -16.44 -10.97
N GLU A 743 31.99 -17.76 -11.08
CA GLU A 743 31.19 -18.45 -12.12
C GLU A 743 30.68 -19.77 -11.51
N LEU A 744 29.41 -20.11 -11.70
CA LEU A 744 28.82 -21.37 -11.20
C LEU A 744 28.93 -22.49 -12.23
N THR A 745 29.34 -23.66 -11.76
CA THR A 745 29.47 -24.91 -12.52
C THR A 745 28.82 -26.08 -11.77
N GLU A 746 28.49 -27.16 -12.49
CA GLU A 746 27.83 -28.34 -11.92
C GLU A 746 28.58 -28.89 -10.69
N GLY A 747 27.89 -28.91 -9.54
CA GLY A 747 28.42 -29.37 -8.25
C GLY A 747 28.97 -28.26 -7.33
N ASP A 748 28.90 -26.99 -7.72
CA ASP A 748 29.22 -25.87 -6.83
C ASP A 748 28.10 -25.68 -5.78
N THR A 749 28.49 -25.51 -4.50
CA THR A 749 27.55 -25.52 -3.37
C THR A 749 27.73 -24.33 -2.43
N VAL A 750 26.63 -23.95 -1.78
CA VAL A 750 26.62 -23.04 -0.63
C VAL A 750 25.83 -23.69 0.51
N THR A 751 26.23 -23.45 1.76
CA THR A 751 25.49 -23.91 2.95
C THR A 751 24.78 -22.74 3.60
N VAL A 752 23.52 -22.95 3.96
CA VAL A 752 22.70 -22.05 4.76
C VAL A 752 22.57 -22.68 6.14
N ASP A 753 23.20 -22.06 7.13
CA ASP A 753 23.10 -22.45 8.55
C ASP A 753 21.80 -21.92 9.17
N ASP A 754 21.49 -22.35 10.40
CA ASP A 754 20.33 -21.91 11.21
C ASP A 754 18.96 -22.12 10.51
N VAL A 755 18.78 -23.25 9.81
CA VAL A 755 17.52 -23.64 9.13
C VAL A 755 16.76 -24.65 9.98
N GLY A 756 15.76 -24.17 10.73
CA GLY A 756 14.91 -25.00 11.59
C GLY A 756 13.92 -25.88 10.81
N LEU A 757 13.36 -26.90 11.49
CA LEU A 757 12.51 -27.93 10.86
C LEU A 757 11.28 -27.39 10.11
N ASP A 758 10.75 -26.24 10.52
CA ASP A 758 9.55 -25.63 9.94
C ASP A 758 9.87 -24.44 8.99
N ASP A 759 11.14 -24.18 8.72
CA ASP A 759 11.60 -23.10 7.82
C ASP A 759 11.65 -23.56 6.35
N THR A 760 11.56 -22.59 5.44
CA THR A 760 11.70 -22.80 3.99
C THR A 760 12.81 -21.90 3.45
N VAL A 761 13.80 -22.50 2.79
CA VAL A 761 14.85 -21.77 2.07
C VAL A 761 14.37 -21.48 0.64
N VAL A 762 14.29 -20.21 0.28
CA VAL A 762 13.84 -19.75 -1.04
C VAL A 762 15.05 -19.35 -1.87
N VAL A 763 15.20 -19.98 -3.04
CA VAL A 763 16.19 -19.59 -4.04
C VAL A 763 15.51 -18.71 -5.07
N SER A 764 16.08 -17.53 -5.30
CA SER A 764 15.53 -16.53 -6.19
C SER A 764 16.55 -16.07 -7.22
N VAL A 765 16.08 -15.82 -8.43
CA VAL A 765 16.83 -15.04 -9.43
C VAL A 765 16.50 -13.57 -9.23
N HIS A 766 17.49 -12.79 -8.87
CA HIS A 766 17.44 -11.33 -8.89
C HIS A 766 17.77 -10.85 -10.31
N THR A 767 16.94 -9.98 -10.86
CA THR A 767 17.17 -9.38 -12.17
C THR A 767 16.90 -7.90 -12.09
N GLU A 768 17.87 -7.10 -12.52
CA GLU A 768 17.70 -5.67 -12.65
C GLU A 768 17.11 -5.29 -14.02
N PHE A 769 16.46 -4.13 -14.07
CA PHE A 769 15.87 -3.46 -15.22
C PHE A 769 16.31 -1.98 -15.20
N GLU A 770 15.96 -1.17 -16.20
CA GLU A 770 16.24 0.28 -16.14
C GLU A 770 15.42 0.99 -15.05
N ASN A 771 14.16 0.57 -14.87
CA ASN A 771 13.21 1.19 -13.93
C ASN A 771 13.11 0.48 -12.57
N GLY A 772 14.14 -0.27 -12.15
CA GLY A 772 14.20 -0.97 -10.85
C GLY A 772 14.67 -2.42 -10.95
N SER A 773 14.42 -3.23 -9.92
CA SER A 773 14.79 -4.65 -9.87
C SER A 773 13.59 -5.55 -9.59
N ALA A 774 13.54 -6.74 -10.19
CA ALA A 774 12.59 -7.78 -9.81
C ALA A 774 13.31 -9.07 -9.40
N THR A 775 13.02 -9.52 -8.20
CA THR A 775 13.37 -10.85 -7.71
C THR A 775 12.28 -11.85 -8.15
N SER A 776 12.65 -13.09 -8.46
CA SER A 776 11.70 -14.14 -8.83
C SER A 776 12.18 -15.48 -8.28
N SER A 777 11.39 -16.08 -7.38
CA SER A 777 11.70 -17.39 -6.82
C SER A 777 11.75 -18.45 -7.92
N VAL A 778 12.79 -19.28 -7.88
CA VAL A 778 12.99 -20.42 -8.80
C VAL A 778 12.84 -21.76 -8.08
N ALA A 779 13.13 -21.83 -6.78
CA ALA A 779 12.92 -23.03 -5.95
C ALA A 779 12.54 -22.66 -4.50
N HIS A 780 11.79 -23.54 -3.83
CA HIS A 780 11.38 -23.39 -2.43
C HIS A 780 11.65 -24.70 -1.67
N PHE A 781 12.73 -24.74 -0.91
CA PHE A 781 13.20 -25.95 -0.24
C PHE A 781 12.77 -25.93 1.23
N SER A 782 11.78 -26.76 1.59
CA SER A 782 11.30 -26.87 2.97
C SER A 782 12.17 -27.82 3.78
N ALA A 783 12.51 -27.47 5.04
CA ALA A 783 13.27 -28.36 5.91
C ALA A 783 12.49 -29.67 6.19
N ALA A 784 11.26 -29.57 6.71
CA ALA A 784 10.37 -30.71 6.88
C ALA A 784 9.73 -31.20 5.56
N PRO A 785 9.74 -32.52 5.26
CA PRO A 785 9.14 -33.11 4.06
C PRO A 785 7.62 -33.26 4.18
N ARG A 786 6.88 -32.14 4.26
CA ARG A 786 5.42 -32.14 4.37
C ARG A 786 4.79 -32.75 3.10
N ARG A 787 4.25 -33.97 3.19
CA ARG A 787 3.80 -34.81 2.06
C ARG A 787 4.92 -35.22 1.10
N GLY A 788 6.13 -35.45 1.62
CA GLY A 788 7.29 -35.85 0.82
C GLY A 788 7.17 -37.21 0.11
N PHE A 789 6.14 -38.02 0.41
CA PHE A 789 5.83 -39.26 -0.29
C PHE A 789 4.38 -39.30 -0.77
N VAL A 790 4.18 -39.93 -1.93
CA VAL A 790 2.87 -40.29 -2.51
C VAL A 790 2.79 -41.81 -2.59
N VAL A 791 1.66 -42.38 -2.18
CA VAL A 791 1.33 -43.79 -2.42
C VAL A 791 0.63 -43.89 -3.77
N ASP A 792 1.03 -44.86 -4.60
CA ASP A 792 0.39 -45.22 -5.86
C ASP A 792 -0.14 -46.65 -5.76
N ASP A 793 -1.46 -46.78 -5.82
CA ASP A 793 -2.21 -48.01 -5.57
C ASP A 793 -2.39 -48.89 -6.83
N GLY A 794 -1.78 -48.50 -7.96
CA GLY A 794 -1.69 -49.35 -9.15
C GLY A 794 -2.98 -49.48 -9.98
N THR A 795 -4.01 -48.67 -9.73
CA THR A 795 -5.35 -48.70 -10.37
C THR A 795 -5.36 -48.32 -11.87
N GLY A 796 -4.20 -48.31 -12.53
CA GLY A 796 -3.92 -47.73 -13.85
C GLY A 796 -3.87 -48.70 -15.04
N GLY A 797 -4.65 -49.79 -15.06
CA GLY A 797 -4.91 -50.58 -16.27
C GLY A 797 -4.65 -52.09 -16.19
N ASP A 798 -5.34 -52.83 -17.07
CA ASP A 798 -5.44 -54.31 -17.12
C ASP A 798 -4.13 -55.09 -16.84
N SER A 799 -3.87 -55.38 -15.56
CA SER A 799 -2.80 -56.30 -15.16
C SER A 799 -3.13 -57.02 -13.85
N ASP A 800 -2.95 -58.34 -13.83
CA ASP A 800 -3.22 -59.21 -12.68
C ASP A 800 -2.27 -58.90 -11.50
N GLY A 801 -2.75 -58.11 -10.53
CA GLY A 801 -2.08 -57.82 -9.27
C GLY A 801 -1.46 -56.42 -9.24
N ALA A 802 -2.25 -55.45 -8.77
CA ALA A 802 -1.73 -54.13 -8.40
C ALA A 802 -0.73 -54.28 -7.24
N GLU A 803 0.43 -53.64 -7.39
CA GLU A 803 1.49 -53.54 -6.41
C GLU A 803 1.48 -52.11 -5.90
N THR A 804 1.23 -51.92 -4.61
CA THR A 804 1.27 -50.60 -3.98
C THR A 804 2.71 -50.13 -3.94
N THR A 805 2.98 -48.92 -4.44
CA THR A 805 4.32 -48.33 -4.43
C THR A 805 4.31 -46.99 -3.71
N LEU A 806 5.36 -46.74 -2.91
CA LEU A 806 5.59 -45.49 -2.22
C LEU A 806 6.65 -44.70 -3.00
N ARG A 807 6.30 -43.52 -3.53
CA ARG A 807 7.20 -42.69 -4.33
C ARG A 807 7.58 -41.42 -3.57
N TYR A 808 8.88 -41.14 -3.48
CA TYR A 808 9.38 -39.87 -2.96
C TYR A 808 9.12 -38.75 -3.98
N VAL A 809 8.57 -37.63 -3.54
CA VAL A 809 8.16 -36.49 -4.39
C VAL A 809 8.72 -35.15 -3.95
N ASP A 810 9.46 -35.10 -2.84
CA ASP A 810 10.07 -33.87 -2.35
C ASP A 810 11.26 -33.44 -3.23
N GLU A 811 11.44 -32.13 -3.36
CA GLU A 811 12.52 -31.47 -4.11
C GLU A 811 13.84 -31.47 -3.31
N VAL A 812 13.78 -31.62 -1.98
CA VAL A 812 14.93 -31.66 -1.08
C VAL A 812 15.42 -33.08 -0.88
N ARG A 813 16.69 -33.34 -1.20
CA ARG A 813 17.35 -34.65 -0.98
C ARG A 813 17.59 -34.87 0.51
N ARG A 814 17.25 -36.05 1.02
CA ARG A 814 17.43 -36.43 2.43
C ARG A 814 17.93 -37.86 2.56
N ASP A 815 18.66 -38.15 3.63
CA ASP A 815 19.16 -39.51 3.85
C ASP A 815 18.02 -40.50 4.09
N ALA A 816 18.19 -41.74 3.64
CA ALA A 816 17.06 -42.67 3.58
C ALA A 816 16.74 -43.31 4.94
N ASP A 817 17.70 -43.31 5.88
CA ASP A 817 17.56 -43.86 7.23
C ASP A 817 16.89 -42.93 8.24
N VAL A 818 16.59 -41.68 7.87
CA VAL A 818 15.72 -40.80 8.68
C VAL A 818 14.23 -41.05 8.46
N PHE A 819 13.85 -41.99 7.59
CA PHE A 819 12.47 -42.36 7.31
C PHE A 819 12.17 -43.80 7.72
N GLU A 820 11.06 -44.00 8.42
CA GLU A 820 10.50 -45.33 8.73
C GLU A 820 9.09 -45.43 8.13
N VAL A 821 8.90 -46.41 7.25
CA VAL A 821 7.62 -46.72 6.60
C VAL A 821 6.88 -47.76 7.44
N LEU A 822 5.65 -47.45 7.81
CA LEU A 822 4.76 -48.27 8.62
C LEU A 822 3.55 -48.72 7.79
N ILE A 823 3.12 -49.95 8.02
CA ILE A 823 1.91 -50.58 7.46
C ILE A 823 1.06 -51.01 8.66
N ASP A 824 -0.11 -50.42 8.83
CA ASP A 824 -0.99 -50.56 10.01
C ASP A 824 -0.27 -50.30 11.35
N GLY A 825 0.76 -49.44 11.34
CA GLY A 825 1.60 -49.09 12.49
C GLY A 825 2.71 -50.09 12.83
N ASP A 826 2.86 -51.19 12.07
CA ASP A 826 4.03 -52.08 12.14
C ASP A 826 5.03 -51.72 11.02
N PRO A 827 6.36 -51.78 11.24
CA PRO A 827 7.34 -51.44 10.19
C PRO A 827 7.23 -52.33 8.94
N ALA A 828 7.24 -51.68 7.77
CA ALA A 828 7.23 -52.31 6.45
C ALA A 828 8.43 -53.28 6.28
N PRO A 829 8.28 -54.36 5.48
CA PRO A 829 9.30 -55.41 5.35
C PRO A 829 10.57 -54.95 4.64
N ASP A 830 10.45 -53.94 3.78
CA ASP A 830 11.51 -53.28 3.03
C ASP A 830 11.41 -51.78 3.35
N GLN A 831 12.53 -51.13 3.70
CA GLN A 831 12.57 -49.72 4.08
C GLN A 831 13.32 -48.87 3.03
N PRO A 832 13.13 -47.54 2.97
CA PRO A 832 13.87 -46.69 2.02
C PRO A 832 15.39 -46.88 2.11
N ALA A 833 15.90 -47.06 3.32
CA ALA A 833 17.32 -47.28 3.63
C ALA A 833 17.89 -48.65 3.18
N ASP A 834 17.04 -49.63 2.82
CA ASP A 834 17.48 -50.90 2.26
C ASP A 834 17.78 -50.81 0.75
N GLU A 835 17.10 -49.91 0.04
CA GLU A 835 17.24 -49.69 -1.41
C GLU A 835 18.26 -48.59 -1.77
N THR A 836 18.20 -47.44 -1.09
CA THR A 836 19.10 -46.30 -1.32
C THR A 836 19.66 -45.74 -0.01
N GLY A 837 20.80 -45.04 -0.08
CA GLY A 837 21.35 -44.30 1.06
C GLY A 837 20.78 -42.89 1.20
N ARG A 838 20.26 -42.31 0.11
CA ARG A 838 19.74 -40.94 0.05
C ARG A 838 18.63 -40.87 -0.98
N LEU A 839 17.49 -40.35 -0.55
CA LEU A 839 16.30 -40.21 -1.37
C LEU A 839 16.38 -38.99 -2.30
N THR A 840 15.95 -39.22 -3.53
CA THR A 840 15.85 -38.24 -4.62
C THR A 840 14.47 -38.33 -5.27
N GLY A 841 13.97 -37.19 -5.75
CA GLY A 841 12.61 -37.10 -6.29
C GLY A 841 12.35 -38.10 -7.42
N GLY A 842 11.29 -38.90 -7.27
CA GLY A 842 10.90 -39.96 -8.21
C GLY A 842 11.34 -41.37 -7.83
N GLU A 843 12.18 -41.57 -6.81
CA GLU A 843 12.52 -42.91 -6.32
C GLU A 843 11.30 -43.61 -5.70
N THR A 844 11.18 -44.92 -5.95
CA THR A 844 10.02 -45.75 -5.58
C THR A 844 10.42 -46.95 -4.74
N LEU A 845 9.73 -47.17 -3.63
CA LEU A 845 9.77 -48.37 -2.81
C LEU A 845 8.50 -49.20 -3.07
N SER A 846 8.64 -50.52 -3.29
CA SER A 846 7.46 -51.40 -3.33
C SER A 846 7.02 -51.76 -1.92
N LEU A 847 5.71 -51.68 -1.66
CA LEU A 847 5.09 -52.16 -0.43
C LEU A 847 4.39 -53.53 -0.64
N GLY A 848 4.46 -54.08 -1.86
CA GLY A 848 3.73 -55.28 -2.27
C GLY A 848 2.23 -55.02 -2.45
N THR A 849 1.43 -56.08 -2.43
CA THR A 849 -0.05 -55.96 -2.50
C THR A 849 -0.60 -55.76 -1.09
N LEU A 850 -1.06 -54.54 -0.80
CA LEU A 850 -1.77 -54.20 0.43
C LEU A 850 -3.28 -54.50 0.29
N SER A 851 -3.99 -54.54 1.41
CA SER A 851 -5.45 -54.74 1.41
C SER A 851 -6.18 -53.41 1.57
N ALA A 852 -7.43 -53.35 1.12
CA ALA A 852 -8.32 -52.23 1.42
C ALA A 852 -8.36 -51.92 2.93
N GLY A 853 -8.31 -50.64 3.30
CA GLY A 853 -8.30 -50.19 4.69
C GLY A 853 -6.95 -50.36 5.41
N THR A 854 -5.90 -50.83 4.73
CA THR A 854 -4.53 -50.79 5.28
C THR A 854 -4.04 -49.34 5.33
N THR A 855 -3.50 -48.89 6.46
CA THR A 855 -2.88 -47.56 6.57
C THR A 855 -1.38 -47.63 6.27
N VAL A 856 -0.93 -46.91 5.24
CA VAL A 856 0.49 -46.64 4.98
C VAL A 856 0.85 -45.30 5.61
N ALA A 857 1.74 -45.31 6.59
CA ALA A 857 2.29 -44.11 7.20
C ALA A 857 3.80 -44.04 6.97
N VAL A 858 4.33 -42.82 6.83
CA VAL A 858 5.77 -42.57 6.79
C VAL A 858 6.12 -41.62 7.92
N GLU A 859 6.94 -42.09 8.85
CA GLU A 859 7.52 -41.29 9.91
C GLU A 859 8.89 -40.76 9.48
N TRP A 860 9.17 -39.50 9.81
CA TRP A 860 10.44 -38.84 9.59
C TRP A 860 11.04 -38.42 10.93
N THR A 861 12.30 -38.78 11.18
CA THR A 861 13.01 -38.45 12.42
C THR A 861 14.12 -37.43 12.15
N ALA A 862 14.09 -36.32 12.87
CA ALA A 862 15.05 -35.22 12.77
C ALA A 862 15.53 -34.85 14.18
N GLY A 863 16.81 -35.09 14.48
CA GLY A 863 17.36 -34.92 15.82
C GLY A 863 16.64 -35.79 16.86
N ASP A 864 16.01 -35.15 17.86
CA ASP A 864 15.21 -35.80 18.91
C ASP A 864 13.70 -35.86 18.58
N GLU A 865 13.23 -35.35 17.44
CA GLU A 865 11.82 -35.33 17.03
C GLU A 865 11.49 -36.35 15.95
N THR A 866 10.36 -37.06 16.09
CA THR A 866 9.76 -37.89 15.03
C THR A 866 8.38 -37.34 14.67
N ARG A 867 8.11 -37.17 13.37
CA ARG A 867 6.86 -36.60 12.84
C ARG A 867 6.31 -37.50 11.71
N THR A 868 5.03 -37.81 11.70
CA THR A 868 4.36 -38.47 10.57
C THR A 868 4.24 -37.45 9.41
N VAL A 869 4.78 -37.78 8.24
CA VAL A 869 4.91 -36.83 7.10
C VAL A 869 4.04 -37.17 5.89
N THR A 870 3.66 -38.45 5.77
CA THR A 870 2.62 -38.97 4.87
C THR A 870 1.81 -40.02 5.64
N GLU A 871 0.49 -40.01 5.48
CA GLU A 871 -0.43 -41.03 5.95
C GLU A 871 -1.51 -41.22 4.87
N HIS A 872 -1.79 -42.46 4.47
CA HIS A 872 -2.69 -42.83 3.38
C HIS A 872 -3.38 -44.16 3.71
N GLU A 873 -4.71 -44.21 3.68
CA GLU A 873 -5.47 -45.46 3.80
C GLU A 873 -5.73 -46.02 2.39
N ILE A 874 -5.37 -47.28 2.14
CA ILE A 874 -5.52 -47.90 0.82
C ILE A 874 -7.02 -48.01 0.48
N PRO A 875 -7.50 -47.36 -0.59
CA PRO A 875 -8.92 -47.30 -0.88
C PRO A 875 -9.46 -48.67 -1.34
N PRO A 876 -10.70 -49.02 -0.96
CA PRO A 876 -11.29 -50.31 -1.29
C PRO A 876 -11.60 -50.42 -2.79
N GLN A 877 -11.32 -51.59 -3.37
CA GLN A 877 -11.50 -51.83 -4.80
C GLN A 877 -12.91 -52.34 -5.08
N ALA A 878 -13.88 -51.42 -5.22
CA ALA A 878 -15.30 -51.70 -5.42
C ALA A 878 -15.83 -51.11 -6.74
N THR A 879 -16.37 -51.97 -7.61
CA THR A 879 -17.01 -51.58 -8.87
C THR A 879 -18.52 -51.42 -8.68
N PHE A 880 -19.06 -50.30 -9.15
CA PHE A 880 -20.50 -50.01 -9.11
C PHE A 880 -21.10 -49.92 -10.51
N GLU A 881 -22.38 -50.27 -10.63
CA GLU A 881 -23.24 -49.94 -11.76
C GLU A 881 -24.32 -48.96 -11.30
N VAL A 882 -24.59 -47.92 -12.11
CA VAL A 882 -25.66 -46.94 -11.85
C VAL A 882 -26.73 -47.02 -12.93
N ALA A 883 -28.00 -47.05 -12.52
CA ALA A 883 -29.15 -47.05 -13.42
C ALA A 883 -30.15 -45.94 -13.05
N TYR A 884 -30.61 -45.17 -14.05
CA TYR A 884 -31.64 -44.15 -13.90
C TYR A 884 -32.98 -44.62 -14.49
N GLU A 885 -34.04 -44.62 -13.67
CA GLU A 885 -35.41 -44.87 -14.07
C GLU A 885 -36.24 -43.56 -13.94
N PRO A 886 -36.62 -42.90 -15.06
CA PRO A 886 -37.40 -41.67 -15.02
C PRO A 886 -38.85 -41.90 -14.57
N SER A 887 -39.46 -40.89 -13.96
CA SER A 887 -40.83 -40.93 -13.45
C SER A 887 -41.89 -40.93 -14.57
N ASP A 888 -43.00 -41.67 -14.38
CA ASP A 888 -44.18 -41.67 -15.28
C ASP A 888 -44.78 -40.27 -15.49
N ASP A 889 -44.58 -39.34 -14.54
CA ASP A 889 -45.11 -37.97 -14.57
C ASP A 889 -44.20 -36.94 -15.29
N GLY A 890 -42.96 -37.33 -15.65
CA GLY A 890 -42.09 -36.56 -16.56
C GLY A 890 -41.09 -35.57 -15.92
N ASP A 891 -41.19 -35.32 -14.62
CA ASP A 891 -40.19 -34.58 -13.83
C ASP A 891 -39.54 -35.55 -12.82
N GLY A 892 -38.20 -35.67 -12.84
CA GLY A 892 -37.42 -36.51 -11.93
C GLY A 892 -37.54 -38.03 -12.14
N GLY A 893 -37.08 -38.81 -11.16
CA GLY A 893 -37.04 -40.27 -11.22
C GLY A 893 -36.33 -40.94 -10.04
N VAL A 894 -35.77 -42.12 -10.28
CA VAL A 894 -35.00 -42.91 -9.31
C VAL A 894 -33.65 -43.26 -9.91
N VAL A 895 -32.57 -42.96 -9.19
CA VAL A 895 -31.21 -43.43 -9.52
C VAL A 895 -30.87 -44.54 -8.55
N THR A 896 -30.55 -45.73 -9.07
CA THR A 896 -30.16 -46.91 -8.30
C THR A 896 -28.70 -47.21 -8.53
N PHE A 897 -27.94 -47.30 -7.43
CA PHE A 897 -26.55 -47.71 -7.39
C PHE A 897 -26.50 -49.18 -6.96
N THR A 898 -25.75 -50.00 -7.68
CA THR A 898 -25.54 -51.42 -7.36
C THR A 898 -24.04 -51.67 -7.20
N HIS A 899 -23.61 -52.23 -6.08
CA HIS A 899 -22.25 -52.75 -5.96
C HIS A 899 -22.17 -54.09 -6.70
N VAL A 900 -21.33 -54.23 -7.73
CA VAL A 900 -21.38 -55.40 -8.64
C VAL A 900 -20.24 -56.40 -8.46
N GLU A 901 -19.04 -55.93 -8.13
CA GLU A 901 -17.85 -56.74 -7.87
C GLU A 901 -16.83 -55.93 -7.09
N GLY A 902 -15.99 -56.59 -6.28
CA GLY A 902 -14.95 -55.91 -5.50
C GLY A 902 -14.90 -56.31 -4.04
N ASP A 903 -14.17 -55.52 -3.25
CA ASP A 903 -14.10 -55.58 -1.80
C ASP A 903 -15.44 -55.17 -1.16
N SER A 904 -15.81 -55.76 -0.02
CA SER A 904 -16.95 -55.28 0.75
C SER A 904 -16.57 -54.05 1.58
N LEU A 905 -17.52 -53.13 1.71
CA LEU A 905 -17.33 -51.82 2.32
C LEU A 905 -18.09 -51.73 3.64
N ASP A 906 -17.57 -50.96 4.59
CA ASP A 906 -18.36 -50.57 5.77
C ASP A 906 -19.46 -49.59 5.33
N ALA A 907 -20.73 -49.92 5.61
CA ALA A 907 -21.87 -49.13 5.14
C ALA A 907 -21.96 -47.75 5.83
N ASP A 908 -21.39 -47.59 7.03
CA ASP A 908 -21.29 -46.30 7.71
C ASP A 908 -20.26 -45.36 7.03
N ARG A 909 -19.42 -45.87 6.12
CA ARG A 909 -18.40 -45.11 5.37
C ARG A 909 -18.73 -44.89 3.89
N VAL A 910 -19.88 -45.35 3.38
CA VAL A 910 -20.24 -45.23 1.95
C VAL A 910 -21.40 -44.27 1.76
N ASP A 911 -21.17 -43.23 0.97
CA ASP A 911 -22.15 -42.24 0.55
C ASP A 911 -22.40 -42.29 -0.96
N VAL A 912 -23.60 -41.86 -1.37
CA VAL A 912 -23.97 -41.64 -2.77
C VAL A 912 -24.40 -40.20 -2.99
N VAL A 913 -24.03 -39.64 -4.14
CA VAL A 913 -24.43 -38.29 -4.57
C VAL A 913 -25.03 -38.38 -5.96
N VAL A 914 -26.13 -37.66 -6.19
CA VAL A 914 -26.71 -37.46 -7.52
C VAL A 914 -26.83 -35.96 -7.77
N GLU A 915 -26.02 -35.42 -8.66
CA GLU A 915 -26.00 -33.99 -8.99
C GLU A 915 -26.99 -33.66 -10.12
N PRO A 916 -27.68 -32.51 -10.10
CA PRO A 916 -27.70 -31.48 -9.04
C PRO A 916 -28.76 -31.76 -7.95
N ALA A 917 -29.29 -32.97 -7.86
CA ALA A 917 -30.50 -33.29 -7.11
C ALA A 917 -30.28 -33.64 -5.62
N THR A 918 -29.04 -33.71 -5.15
CA THR A 918 -28.68 -34.08 -3.76
C THR A 918 -27.84 -32.98 -3.13
N ASP A 919 -28.35 -32.36 -2.06
CA ASP A 919 -27.59 -31.41 -1.24
C ASP A 919 -26.58 -32.15 -0.34
N GLY A 920 -25.45 -32.56 -0.92
CA GLY A 920 -24.34 -33.21 -0.22
C GLY A 920 -24.36 -34.74 -0.21
N LEU A 921 -23.55 -35.32 0.68
CA LEU A 921 -23.39 -36.77 0.84
C LEU A 921 -24.64 -37.42 1.45
N ARG A 922 -25.04 -38.59 0.93
CA ARG A 922 -26.14 -39.38 1.46
C ARG A 922 -25.69 -40.83 1.73
N PRO A 923 -25.83 -41.34 2.96
CA PRO A 923 -25.34 -42.69 3.29
C PRO A 923 -26.08 -43.78 2.51
N TRP A 924 -25.34 -44.82 2.14
CA TRP A 924 -25.80 -45.92 1.30
C TRP A 924 -27.03 -46.63 1.88
N ASP A 925 -26.94 -47.13 3.12
CA ASP A 925 -28.06 -47.59 3.94
C ASP A 925 -27.68 -47.51 5.43
N SER A 926 -28.42 -46.74 6.23
CA SER A 926 -28.17 -46.54 7.67
C SER A 926 -28.60 -47.72 8.57
N ASP A 927 -29.23 -48.75 8.00
CA ASP A 927 -29.61 -49.98 8.71
C ASP A 927 -28.74 -51.21 8.31
N ALA A 928 -27.73 -51.03 7.45
CA ALA A 928 -26.77 -52.06 7.05
C ALA A 928 -25.43 -51.90 7.78
N ASP A 929 -24.72 -53.00 8.07
CA ASP A 929 -23.35 -52.97 8.64
C ASP A 929 -22.27 -53.11 7.54
N GLU A 930 -22.63 -53.49 6.31
CA GLU A 930 -21.69 -53.85 5.22
C GLU A 930 -22.39 -53.67 3.85
N VAL A 931 -21.66 -53.17 2.83
CA VAL A 931 -22.07 -53.13 1.42
C VAL A 931 -21.25 -54.16 0.64
N ALA A 932 -21.90 -55.22 0.15
CA ALA A 932 -21.27 -56.32 -0.57
C ALA A 932 -21.78 -56.45 -2.02
N ALA A 933 -21.08 -57.25 -2.82
CA ALA A 933 -21.41 -57.41 -4.24
C ALA A 933 -22.80 -58.04 -4.41
N GLY A 934 -23.73 -57.28 -5.00
CA GLY A 934 -25.14 -57.59 -5.17
C GLY A 934 -26.08 -56.71 -4.33
N ASP A 935 -25.57 -55.83 -3.48
CA ASP A 935 -26.39 -54.87 -2.72
C ASP A 935 -26.67 -53.61 -3.55
N GLU A 936 -27.86 -53.02 -3.34
CA GLU A 936 -28.39 -51.88 -4.10
C GLU A 936 -28.91 -50.78 -3.16
N THR A 937 -28.71 -49.51 -3.51
CA THR A 937 -29.39 -48.36 -2.89
C THR A 937 -29.99 -47.44 -3.94
N SER A 938 -31.08 -46.75 -3.61
CA SER A 938 -31.79 -45.87 -4.54
C SER A 938 -31.98 -44.46 -3.97
N VAL A 939 -31.68 -43.45 -4.79
CA VAL A 939 -31.95 -42.03 -4.55
C VAL A 939 -33.17 -41.62 -5.37
N LYS A 940 -34.14 -40.94 -4.76
CA LYS A 940 -35.24 -40.30 -5.48
C LYS A 940 -34.89 -38.86 -5.75
N ILE A 941 -35.13 -38.41 -6.97
CA ILE A 941 -34.78 -37.08 -7.45
C ILE A 941 -35.99 -36.42 -8.10
N ASP A 942 -36.20 -35.14 -7.82
CA ASP A 942 -37.31 -34.34 -8.36
C ASP A 942 -36.93 -33.57 -9.64
N ALA A 943 -35.69 -33.73 -10.12
CA ALA A 943 -35.13 -33.15 -11.34
C ALA A 943 -34.29 -34.21 -12.11
N GLU A 944 -33.95 -33.92 -13.37
CA GLU A 944 -33.12 -34.81 -14.20
C GLU A 944 -31.65 -34.80 -13.71
N PRO A 945 -30.98 -35.97 -13.56
CA PRO A 945 -29.64 -36.04 -12.99
C PRO A 945 -28.56 -35.90 -14.04
N GLY A 946 -27.54 -35.08 -13.76
CA GLY A 946 -26.36 -34.94 -14.62
C GLY A 946 -25.27 -35.98 -14.33
N MET A 947 -25.05 -36.29 -13.05
CA MET A 947 -24.00 -37.22 -12.61
C MET A 947 -24.42 -37.97 -11.35
N ALA A 948 -23.94 -39.21 -11.22
CA ALA A 948 -24.04 -40.03 -10.03
C ALA A 948 -22.64 -40.43 -9.56
N VAL A 949 -22.40 -40.35 -8.26
CA VAL A 949 -21.08 -40.56 -7.64
C VAL A 949 -21.23 -41.44 -6.40
N VAL A 950 -20.29 -42.37 -6.18
CA VAL A 950 -20.13 -43.13 -4.92
C VAL A 950 -18.86 -42.65 -4.24
N VAL A 951 -18.98 -42.29 -2.95
CA VAL A 951 -17.93 -41.70 -2.12
C VAL A 951 -17.68 -42.60 -0.91
N PHE A 952 -16.41 -42.74 -0.51
CA PHE A 952 -15.96 -43.45 0.67
C PHE A 952 -15.25 -42.50 1.65
N ASP A 953 -15.50 -42.69 2.96
CA ASP A 953 -14.94 -41.90 4.07
C ASP A 953 -15.00 -40.37 3.82
N GLU A 954 -16.18 -39.91 3.38
CA GLU A 954 -16.55 -38.52 3.04
C GLU A 954 -15.75 -37.85 1.90
N ARG A 955 -14.71 -38.50 1.32
CA ARG A 955 -13.72 -37.82 0.46
C ARG A 955 -13.26 -38.59 -0.77
N GLU A 956 -13.20 -39.91 -0.70
CA GLU A 956 -12.60 -40.77 -1.73
C GLU A 956 -13.67 -41.14 -2.78
N VAL A 957 -13.48 -40.80 -4.06
CA VAL A 957 -14.48 -41.12 -5.10
C VAL A 957 -14.21 -42.51 -5.69
N LEU A 958 -14.98 -43.51 -5.27
CA LEU A 958 -14.88 -44.88 -5.78
C LEU A 958 -15.46 -45.03 -7.19
N HIS A 959 -16.54 -44.30 -7.52
CA HIS A 959 -17.21 -44.41 -8.81
C HIS A 959 -17.88 -43.11 -9.23
N ARG A 960 -17.90 -42.83 -10.55
CA ARG A 960 -18.61 -41.70 -11.17
C ARG A 960 -19.22 -42.14 -12.49
N GLU A 961 -20.51 -41.86 -12.69
CA GLU A 961 -21.24 -42.16 -13.93
C GLU A 961 -22.02 -40.91 -14.38
N PRO A 962 -21.75 -40.36 -15.57
CA PRO A 962 -22.58 -39.31 -16.15
C PRO A 962 -23.93 -39.88 -16.60
N LEU A 963 -25.03 -39.29 -16.14
CA LEU A 963 -26.39 -39.76 -16.44
C LEU A 963 -27.09 -38.99 -17.57
N ASN A 964 -26.47 -37.93 -18.09
CA ASN A 964 -26.94 -37.18 -19.25
C ASN A 964 -26.82 -37.98 -20.55
N HIS A 965 -27.97 -38.32 -21.14
CA HIS A 965 -28.06 -39.05 -22.40
C HIS A 965 -28.13 -38.08 -23.61
N ASP A 966 -26.98 -37.56 -24.04
CA ASP A 966 -26.81 -37.00 -25.40
C ASP A 966 -26.13 -38.04 -26.31
N GLU A 967 -26.83 -38.46 -27.37
CA GLU A 967 -26.35 -39.35 -28.46
C GLU A 967 -26.31 -38.60 -29.80
#